data_AF-A0A1X6MNE4-F1
#
_entry.id   AF-A0A1X6MNE4-F1
#
_cell.length_a   1.000
_cell.length_b   1.000
_cell.length_c   1.000
_cell.angle_alpha   90.00
_cell.angle_beta   90.00
_cell.angle_gamma   90.00
#
_symmetry.space_group_name_H-M   'P 1'
#
loop_
_entity.id
_entity.type
_entity.pdbx_description
1 polymer ?
#
loop_
_entity_poly.entity_id
_entity_poly.type
_entity_poly.pdbx_seq_one_letter_code
_entity_poly.pdbx_strand_id
1 'polypeptide(L)'
;MLNQRRVYCWKAHNSLALQQMNIQLAVREYARNQLDVVIRETGKPLWTHTTLEDLRKEDPLVRLGRKDALVKRFPGLLSGPHGASLRDNAWLPITVIRMTFSRSELETPYDTDLEICTVYWRHPMQLIALSFYNNHIDKSAIIEHFVVDGASTPLFSSAQSSSRTGASFIAASQRIFQDIEASTKNAGPVIKSLKTGVSFRVGHTIGELHWRQNEGMEPQVQVRVNDLTPVSLTALRASPNGNEGTQSLSADWDTFGEIIAHMLSSKAKRTREKTIIDLYELRAKLSMSTKLVGKCTEPSHESSFITSDEVVVTVVGLPSTLTPESVFSGVFGFILPLRVWRISAGGRHCPTIQFYKPALSPPVMGSAAEKPAFYHRYLLVPDGIILNRLGLNYIGDLLITDDKRAVVTSGPLFAEFKHYLSAAMDRTIRSKSDLASEIALDILTDNGLAETSLSRILSPLDENDSDAYRTVFCKAFLVLDKISSPDTPIYPFATEGEDLIKELGMTAIQVSTHIRAILKKSGAFPDIQTYATSLLLQAPVCGDDIPYSDCLRRALADLTQTAGVLSIRQYCFSYPTIVWDKESGTFVSGIPAHCDVHPDTSCACWVGPYLHDAISSWESGASRKPISKAALFRVYSQYVQHIKMGNIATEQTTSRRLSTGPRLATEDNGSDSLEYIDPDTAPLLDEFVAFRPPPLSTSNSTTVVADGSHLSPTFLSNLGHQGGNPKSPPIIADENDTFVGMDALLQDVRSRVLSYVRANTAKERQDTHRRVEELRAEITDLQLLATQHRSERENQLQVLETKERAIMERDLLLDQRHAALQEKDGRLAQLKQSLRALSRRNQKLEADVKHLEERDRERTRKLQEELAGLQQRLSFVFDKREDMEDGEAEEQDEPPRKRQRA
;
A
#
# COMPACT_ATOMS: atom_id res chain seq x y z
N MET A 1 -31.32 18.95 -32.94
CA MET A 1 -30.92 18.97 -31.53
C MET A 1 -29.59 19.71 -31.29
N LEU A 2 -29.35 20.85 -31.95
CA LEU A 2 -28.13 21.64 -31.68
C LEU A 2 -28.32 22.42 -30.38
N ASN A 3 -27.39 22.31 -29.43
CA ASN A 3 -27.41 22.98 -28.11
C ASN A 3 -28.44 22.49 -27.08
N GLN A 4 -28.76 21.19 -27.01
CA GLN A 4 -29.26 20.66 -25.73
C GLN A 4 -28.11 20.64 -24.72
N ARG A 5 -28.07 21.64 -23.84
CA ARG A 5 -27.19 21.63 -22.66
C ARG A 5 -27.60 20.48 -21.77
N ARG A 6 -26.80 19.40 -21.77
CA ARG A 6 -27.02 18.27 -20.87
C ARG A 6 -26.53 18.65 -19.48
N VAL A 7 -27.26 18.20 -18.48
CA VAL A 7 -27.04 18.55 -17.09
C VAL A 7 -27.00 17.27 -16.29
N TYR A 8 -25.89 17.06 -15.58
CA TYR A 8 -25.70 15.93 -14.67
C TYR A 8 -25.59 16.45 -13.25
N CYS A 9 -26.37 15.90 -12.32
CA CYS A 9 -26.31 16.27 -10.91
C CYS A 9 -25.53 15.20 -10.15
N TRP A 10 -24.62 15.63 -9.29
CA TRP A 10 -23.76 14.78 -8.47
C TRP A 10 -24.16 14.87 -6.98
N LYS A 11 -23.31 14.32 -6.11
CA LYS A 11 -23.57 14.20 -4.68
C LYS A 11 -23.69 15.58 -4.01
N ALA A 12 -24.33 15.62 -2.85
CA ALA A 12 -24.41 16.82 -2.02
C ALA A 12 -23.04 17.27 -1.49
N HIS A 13 -22.97 18.52 -1.05
CA HIS A 13 -21.78 19.10 -0.42
C HIS A 13 -21.32 18.23 0.79
N ASN A 14 -20.00 18.02 0.96
CA ASN A 14 -19.41 17.26 2.08
C ASN A 14 -19.91 15.82 2.31
N SER A 15 -20.43 15.13 1.28
CA SER A 15 -20.83 13.72 1.42
C SER A 15 -19.69 12.84 1.98
N LEU A 16 -20.04 11.76 2.70
CA LEU A 16 -19.06 10.87 3.36
C LEU A 16 -17.95 10.38 2.40
N ALA A 17 -18.31 10.08 1.16
CA ALA A 17 -17.37 9.64 0.12
C ALA A 17 -16.30 10.70 -0.24
N LEU A 18 -16.58 11.98 -0.01
CA LEU A 18 -15.67 13.10 -0.27
C LEU A 18 -14.81 13.47 0.94
N GLN A 19 -15.27 13.15 2.16
CA GLN A 19 -14.54 13.49 3.39
C GLN A 19 -13.17 12.83 3.45
N GLN A 20 -13.05 11.65 2.83
CA GLN A 20 -11.81 10.91 2.82
C GLN A 20 -10.91 11.28 1.62
N MET A 21 -11.40 12.05 0.66
CA MET A 21 -10.65 12.54 -0.50
C MET A 21 -9.98 13.87 -0.14
N ASN A 22 -8.71 14.01 -0.50
CA ASN A 22 -7.97 15.28 -0.43
C ASN A 22 -7.38 15.61 -1.81
N ILE A 23 -6.72 16.76 -1.94
CA ILE A 23 -6.22 17.25 -3.23
C ILE A 23 -5.21 16.29 -3.86
N GLN A 24 -4.28 15.75 -3.08
CA GLN A 24 -3.30 14.76 -3.58
C GLN A 24 -3.98 13.49 -4.13
N LEU A 25 -5.05 13.00 -3.49
CA LEU A 25 -5.78 11.82 -3.96
C LEU A 25 -6.68 12.15 -5.16
N ALA A 26 -7.26 13.35 -5.22
CA ALA A 26 -8.01 13.79 -6.37
C ALA A 26 -7.12 13.93 -7.62
N VAL A 27 -5.92 14.52 -7.45
CA VAL A 27 -4.90 14.61 -8.50
C VAL A 27 -4.37 13.23 -8.89
N ARG A 28 -4.21 12.30 -7.93
CA ARG A 28 -3.90 10.89 -8.21
C ARG A 28 -4.92 10.28 -9.16
N GLU A 29 -6.23 10.51 -8.98
CA GLU A 29 -7.23 9.95 -9.89
C GLU A 29 -7.16 10.54 -11.31
N TYR A 30 -6.83 11.82 -11.47
CA TYR A 30 -6.60 12.41 -12.80
C TYR A 30 -5.37 11.83 -13.49
N ALA A 31 -4.26 11.70 -12.76
CA ALA A 31 -3.04 11.10 -13.26
C ALA A 31 -3.19 9.60 -13.54
N ARG A 32 -4.00 8.89 -12.74
CA ARG A 32 -4.34 7.48 -12.98
C ARG A 32 -5.03 7.31 -14.32
N ASN A 33 -5.97 8.18 -14.69
CA ASN A 33 -6.61 8.11 -16.00
C ASN A 33 -5.57 8.26 -17.14
N GLN A 34 -4.57 9.14 -16.98
CA GLN A 34 -3.47 9.25 -17.94
C GLN A 34 -2.59 7.99 -17.96
N LEU A 35 -2.29 7.39 -16.80
CA LEU A 35 -1.54 6.14 -16.70
C LEU A 35 -2.26 4.98 -17.37
N ASP A 36 -3.56 4.90 -17.17
CA ASP A 36 -4.39 3.84 -17.71
C ASP A 36 -4.39 3.88 -19.25
N VAL A 37 -4.30 5.09 -19.84
CA VAL A 37 -4.04 5.29 -21.27
C VAL A 37 -2.65 4.75 -21.63
N VAL A 38 -1.58 5.14 -20.93
CA VAL A 38 -0.21 4.64 -21.20
C VAL A 38 -0.15 3.11 -21.18
N ILE A 39 -0.71 2.48 -20.14
CA ILE A 39 -0.69 1.01 -20.00
C ILE A 39 -1.44 0.36 -21.16
N ARG A 40 -2.58 0.92 -21.55
CA ARG A 40 -3.39 0.43 -22.67
C ARG A 40 -2.63 0.55 -23.99
N GLU A 41 -2.05 1.71 -24.29
CA GLU A 41 -1.41 1.94 -25.58
C GLU A 41 -0.03 1.28 -25.69
N THR A 42 0.70 1.07 -24.58
CA THR A 42 2.07 0.51 -24.61
C THR A 42 2.18 -0.96 -24.21
N GLY A 43 1.13 -1.51 -23.59
CA GLY A 43 1.15 -2.84 -22.96
C GLY A 43 2.11 -2.95 -21.76
N LYS A 44 2.71 -1.83 -21.31
CA LYS A 44 3.76 -1.83 -20.28
C LYS A 44 3.33 -0.97 -19.08
N PRO A 45 3.52 -1.45 -17.84
CA PRO A 45 3.23 -0.69 -16.63
C PRO A 45 4.36 0.33 -16.30
N LEU A 46 4.94 1.00 -17.29
CA LEU A 46 6.23 1.66 -17.13
C LEU A 46 6.15 3.20 -17.18
N TRP A 47 6.41 3.82 -16.03
CA TRP A 47 6.47 5.28 -15.81
C TRP A 47 7.84 5.91 -16.14
N THR A 48 8.71 5.22 -16.87
CA THR A 48 10.14 5.61 -17.00
C THR A 48 10.41 6.80 -17.93
N HIS A 49 9.45 7.20 -18.76
CA HIS A 49 9.63 8.28 -19.76
C HIS A 49 9.15 9.64 -19.28
N THR A 50 9.12 9.85 -17.97
CA THR A 50 8.64 11.10 -17.39
C THR A 50 9.75 12.15 -17.40
N THR A 51 9.49 13.27 -18.05
CA THR A 51 10.34 14.47 -17.98
C THR A 51 9.69 15.49 -17.05
N LEU A 52 10.45 15.92 -16.04
CA LEU A 52 10.04 16.97 -15.09
C LEU A 52 10.85 18.23 -15.37
N GLU A 53 10.18 19.31 -15.74
CA GLU A 53 10.78 20.65 -15.78
C GLU A 53 10.30 21.44 -14.54
N ASP A 54 11.23 21.74 -13.62
CA ASP A 54 10.98 22.60 -12.46
C ASP A 54 11.41 24.04 -12.77
N LEU A 55 10.44 24.93 -12.89
CA LEU A 55 10.62 26.33 -13.28
C LEU A 55 10.53 27.29 -12.10
N ARG A 56 10.53 26.80 -10.85
CA ARG A 56 10.38 27.65 -9.64
C ARG A 56 11.47 28.71 -9.51
N LYS A 57 12.68 28.42 -9.98
CA LYS A 57 13.84 29.31 -9.91
C LYS A 57 14.01 30.19 -11.15
N GLU A 58 13.18 29.98 -12.16
CA GLU A 58 13.28 30.67 -13.45
C GLU A 58 12.58 32.03 -13.45
N ASP A 59 13.13 32.96 -14.22
CA ASP A 59 12.56 34.29 -14.42
C ASP A 59 11.14 34.23 -15.02
N PRO A 60 10.21 35.13 -14.65
CA PRO A 60 8.87 35.19 -15.23
C PRO A 60 8.84 35.22 -16.77
N LEU A 61 9.78 35.90 -17.44
CA LEU A 61 9.84 35.96 -18.90
C LEU A 61 10.21 34.61 -19.51
N VAL A 62 11.13 33.87 -18.89
CA VAL A 62 11.49 32.50 -19.30
C VAL A 62 10.27 31.58 -19.16
N ARG A 63 9.53 31.72 -18.06
CA ARG A 63 8.29 30.96 -17.83
C ARG A 63 7.19 31.33 -18.83
N LEU A 64 7.09 32.59 -19.24
CA LEU A 64 6.16 33.01 -20.28
C LEU A 64 6.54 32.41 -21.65
N GLY A 65 7.81 32.47 -22.03
CA GLY A 65 8.28 31.80 -23.26
C GLY A 65 8.07 30.28 -23.23
N ARG A 66 8.19 29.66 -22.04
CA ARG A 66 7.86 28.25 -21.84
C ARG A 66 6.36 27.96 -22.02
N LYS A 67 5.49 28.85 -21.53
CA LYS A 67 4.04 28.76 -21.76
C LYS A 67 3.71 28.82 -23.24
N ASP A 68 4.34 29.72 -24.00
CA ASP A 68 4.13 29.82 -25.45
C ASP A 68 4.56 28.54 -26.17
N ALA A 69 5.69 27.95 -25.76
CA ALA A 69 6.16 26.67 -26.28
C ALA A 69 5.18 25.51 -25.96
N LEU A 70 4.60 25.50 -24.76
CA LEU A 70 3.60 24.50 -24.35
C LEU A 70 2.33 24.63 -25.18
N VAL A 71 1.81 25.84 -25.40
CA VAL A 71 0.61 26.06 -26.22
C VAL A 71 0.87 25.71 -27.69
N LYS A 72 2.09 25.97 -28.19
CA LYS A 72 2.46 25.57 -29.56
C LYS A 72 2.52 24.05 -29.72
N ARG A 73 3.06 23.33 -28.74
CA ARG A 73 3.19 21.86 -28.79
C ARG A 73 1.88 21.14 -28.47
N PHE A 74 1.10 21.64 -27.53
CA PHE A 74 -0.18 21.09 -27.10
C PHE A 74 -1.29 22.14 -27.30
N PRO A 75 -1.77 22.36 -28.54
CA PRO A 75 -2.70 23.44 -28.84
C PRO A 75 -4.01 23.36 -28.05
N GLY A 76 -4.46 22.15 -27.74
CA GLY A 76 -5.63 21.88 -26.92
C GLY A 76 -5.45 22.08 -25.40
N LEU A 77 -4.23 22.26 -24.87
CA LEU A 77 -3.93 22.31 -23.42
C LEU A 77 -4.67 23.44 -22.69
N LEU A 78 -4.71 24.63 -23.30
CA LEU A 78 -5.34 25.83 -22.73
C LEU A 78 -6.67 26.15 -23.43
N SER A 79 -7.53 25.13 -23.53
CA SER A 79 -8.86 25.25 -24.13
C SER A 79 -9.98 24.98 -23.11
N GLY A 80 -11.16 25.49 -23.41
CA GLY A 80 -12.34 25.42 -22.53
C GLY A 80 -12.44 26.59 -21.55
N PRO A 81 -13.48 26.63 -20.70
CA PRO A 81 -13.82 27.80 -19.89
C PRO A 81 -12.71 28.25 -18.96
N HIS A 82 -12.09 27.30 -18.26
CA HIS A 82 -10.97 27.58 -17.34
C HIS A 82 -9.61 27.51 -18.05
N GLY A 83 -9.46 26.70 -19.10
CA GLY A 83 -8.22 26.66 -19.89
C GLY A 83 -7.94 27.98 -20.61
N ALA A 84 -8.99 28.62 -21.14
CA ALA A 84 -8.85 29.92 -21.80
C ALA A 84 -8.44 31.04 -20.83
N SER A 85 -8.83 30.99 -19.54
CA SER A 85 -8.39 31.99 -18.56
C SER A 85 -6.91 31.87 -18.21
N LEU A 86 -6.34 30.66 -18.30
CA LEU A 86 -4.91 30.44 -18.13
C LEU A 86 -4.05 31.02 -19.26
N ARG A 87 -4.65 31.49 -20.36
CA ARG A 87 -3.91 32.23 -21.41
C ARG A 87 -3.45 33.61 -20.97
N ASP A 88 -4.07 34.21 -19.95
CA ASP A 88 -3.59 35.46 -19.34
C ASP A 88 -2.12 35.33 -18.91
N ASN A 89 -1.28 36.31 -19.26
CA ASN A 89 0.16 36.33 -18.98
C ASN A 89 0.49 36.27 -17.49
N ALA A 90 -0.46 36.59 -16.61
CA ALA A 90 -0.32 36.43 -15.17
C ALA A 90 -0.24 34.95 -14.75
N TRP A 91 -0.83 34.01 -15.50
CA TRP A 91 -0.67 32.59 -15.23
C TRP A 91 0.62 32.06 -15.85
N LEU A 92 1.56 31.67 -14.99
CA LEU A 92 2.88 31.17 -15.39
C LEU A 92 3.07 29.71 -14.95
N PRO A 93 3.66 28.85 -15.79
CA PRO A 93 3.96 27.48 -15.43
C PRO A 93 5.09 27.45 -14.39
N ILE A 94 4.95 26.60 -13.38
CA ILE A 94 5.95 26.39 -12.32
C ILE A 94 6.54 25.00 -12.42
N THR A 95 5.72 23.99 -12.73
CA THR A 95 6.17 22.62 -12.89
C THR A 95 5.47 22.02 -14.10
N VAL A 96 6.24 21.41 -14.98
CA VAL A 96 5.75 20.77 -16.20
C VAL A 96 6.20 19.32 -16.19
N ILE A 97 5.25 18.41 -16.25
CA ILE A 97 5.46 16.97 -16.30
C ILE A 97 5.02 16.51 -17.68
N ARG A 98 5.90 15.85 -18.43
CA ARG A 98 5.57 15.38 -19.79
C ARG A 98 6.02 13.95 -20.00
N MET A 99 5.26 13.27 -20.83
CA MET A 99 5.60 11.97 -21.40
C MET A 99 5.30 11.99 -22.88
N THR A 100 6.17 11.35 -23.64
CA THR A 100 6.00 11.17 -25.06
C THR A 100 6.39 9.73 -25.37
N PHE A 101 5.47 8.99 -25.97
CA PHE A 101 5.71 7.63 -26.46
C PHE A 101 5.59 7.66 -27.97
N SER A 102 6.65 7.24 -28.65
CA SER A 102 6.69 7.26 -30.11
C SER A 102 5.64 6.31 -30.68
N ARG A 103 5.07 6.63 -31.84
CA ARG A 103 4.08 5.79 -32.52
C ARG A 103 4.53 4.34 -32.68
N SER A 104 5.82 4.10 -32.88
CA SER A 104 6.43 2.77 -32.98
C SER A 104 6.37 1.93 -31.70
N GLU A 105 6.18 2.55 -30.54
CA GLU A 105 6.06 1.87 -29.24
C GLU A 105 4.61 1.54 -28.88
N LEU A 106 3.64 2.00 -29.68
CA LEU A 106 2.21 1.95 -29.34
C LEU A 106 1.46 0.85 -30.12
N GLU A 107 0.68 0.06 -29.40
CA GLU A 107 -0.26 -0.94 -29.92
C GLU A 107 -1.65 -0.31 -30.09
N THR A 108 -1.72 0.74 -30.90
CA THR A 108 -2.88 1.64 -30.95
C THR A 108 -3.44 1.87 -32.36
N PRO A 109 -4.75 2.20 -32.52
CA PRO A 109 -5.33 2.62 -33.80
C PRO A 109 -5.13 4.11 -34.12
N TYR A 110 -4.39 4.87 -33.30
CA TYR A 110 -3.99 6.25 -33.63
C TYR A 110 -2.72 6.26 -34.49
N ASP A 111 -2.58 7.27 -35.34
CA ASP A 111 -1.38 7.47 -36.19
C ASP A 111 -0.39 8.49 -35.60
N THR A 112 -0.66 8.95 -34.37
CA THR A 112 0.11 9.96 -33.66
C THR A 112 0.90 9.35 -32.51
N ASP A 113 1.94 10.06 -32.07
CA ASP A 113 2.60 9.79 -30.80
C ASP A 113 1.61 10.00 -29.64
N LEU A 114 1.75 9.21 -28.57
CA LEU A 114 1.02 9.46 -27.33
C LEU A 114 1.75 10.55 -26.55
N GLU A 115 1.09 11.68 -26.39
CA GLU A 115 1.59 12.83 -25.67
C GLU A 115 0.75 13.10 -24.42
N ILE A 116 1.42 13.14 -23.27
CA ILE A 116 0.81 13.46 -21.98
C ILE A 116 1.53 14.66 -21.41
N CYS A 117 0.77 15.66 -20.95
CA CYS A 117 1.32 16.87 -20.34
C CYS A 117 0.49 17.27 -19.13
N THR A 118 1.14 17.42 -17.99
CA THR A 118 0.54 17.93 -16.77
C THR A 118 1.30 19.18 -16.32
N VAL A 119 0.58 20.27 -16.08
CA VAL A 119 1.17 21.57 -15.76
C VAL A 119 0.59 22.09 -14.45
N TYR A 120 1.48 22.48 -13.54
CA TYR A 120 1.16 23.29 -12.38
C TYR A 120 1.43 24.76 -12.73
N TRP A 121 0.40 25.59 -12.59
CA TRP A 121 0.44 27.02 -12.86
C TRP A 121 0.35 27.81 -11.56
N ARG A 122 0.99 28.98 -11.52
CA ARG A 122 0.86 29.93 -10.42
C ARG A 122 0.52 31.33 -10.93
N HIS A 123 -0.40 31.96 -10.24
CA HIS A 123 -0.78 33.35 -10.44
C HIS A 123 -0.04 34.26 -9.42
N PRO A 124 0.32 35.50 -9.77
CA PRO A 124 0.89 36.48 -8.85
C PRO A 124 0.07 36.71 -7.57
N MET A 125 -1.25 36.56 -7.68
CA MET A 125 -2.17 36.66 -6.54
C MET A 125 -2.20 35.41 -5.64
N GLN A 126 -1.19 34.55 -5.73
CA GLN A 126 -1.09 33.35 -4.90
C GLN A 126 -2.28 32.40 -5.11
N LEU A 127 -2.63 32.16 -6.38
CA LEU A 127 -3.55 31.11 -6.77
C LEU A 127 -2.82 30.06 -7.59
N ILE A 128 -3.29 28.82 -7.50
CA ILE A 128 -2.76 27.69 -8.24
C ILE A 128 -3.80 27.22 -9.25
N ALA A 129 -3.31 26.76 -10.39
CA ALA A 129 -4.10 26.02 -11.34
C ALA A 129 -3.36 24.76 -11.79
N LEU A 130 -4.11 23.76 -12.24
CA LEU A 130 -3.59 22.50 -12.78
C LEU A 130 -4.21 22.25 -14.15
N SER A 131 -3.40 21.79 -15.10
CA SER A 131 -3.88 21.29 -16.38
C SER A 131 -3.35 19.89 -16.60
N PHE A 132 -4.21 18.97 -17.03
CA PHE A 132 -3.87 17.60 -17.41
C PHE A 132 -4.31 17.41 -18.86
N TYR A 133 -3.40 17.04 -19.74
CA TYR A 133 -3.63 16.82 -21.17
C TYR A 133 -3.19 15.41 -21.56
N ASN A 134 -3.97 14.77 -22.43
CA ASN A 134 -3.51 13.64 -23.24
C ASN A 134 -4.23 13.67 -24.60
N ASN A 135 -3.58 13.17 -25.64
CA ASN A 135 -4.13 13.16 -27.00
C ASN A 135 -4.73 11.82 -27.44
N HIS A 136 -4.72 10.77 -26.60
CA HIS A 136 -5.30 9.46 -26.92
C HIS A 136 -6.41 9.09 -25.94
N ILE A 137 -7.66 9.26 -26.36
CA ILE A 137 -8.84 8.69 -25.70
C ILE A 137 -9.49 7.67 -26.63
N ASP A 138 -10.03 6.60 -26.07
CA ASP A 138 -10.81 5.60 -26.79
C ASP A 138 -11.84 6.29 -27.73
N LYS A 139 -11.88 5.91 -29.01
CA LYS A 139 -12.78 6.48 -30.02
C LYS A 139 -14.26 6.35 -29.65
N SER A 140 -14.61 5.37 -28.82
CA SER A 140 -15.96 5.19 -28.29
C SER A 140 -16.25 6.03 -27.05
N ALA A 141 -15.23 6.66 -26.46
CA ALA A 141 -15.40 7.42 -25.24
C ALA A 141 -16.11 8.75 -25.49
N ILE A 142 -17.24 8.93 -24.82
CA ILE A 142 -17.99 10.18 -24.75
C ILE A 142 -17.89 10.76 -23.35
N ILE A 143 -18.23 12.04 -23.19
CA ILE A 143 -18.12 12.74 -21.91
C ILE A 143 -18.98 12.07 -20.81
N GLU A 144 -20.09 11.45 -21.20
CA GLU A 144 -21.01 10.72 -20.32
C GLU A 144 -20.33 9.59 -19.55
N HIS A 145 -19.32 8.95 -20.14
CA HIS A 145 -18.54 7.90 -19.46
C HIS A 145 -17.74 8.43 -18.26
N PHE A 146 -17.51 9.74 -18.18
CA PHE A 146 -16.79 10.38 -17.08
C PHE A 146 -17.72 11.06 -16.07
N VAL A 147 -18.93 11.45 -16.47
CA VAL A 147 -19.83 12.27 -15.64
C VAL A 147 -21.03 11.55 -15.07
N VAL A 148 -21.33 10.35 -15.58
CA VAL A 148 -22.41 9.49 -15.06
C VAL A 148 -21.80 8.45 -14.12
N ASP A 149 -22.31 8.39 -12.88
CA ASP A 149 -21.84 7.40 -11.91
C ASP A 149 -22.13 5.98 -12.42
N GLY A 150 -21.16 5.07 -12.27
CA GLY A 150 -21.22 3.71 -12.78
C GLY A 150 -21.03 3.55 -14.30
N ALA A 151 -20.97 4.63 -15.09
CA ALA A 151 -20.62 4.53 -16.51
C ALA A 151 -19.14 4.16 -16.69
N SER A 152 -18.86 3.31 -17.67
CA SER A 152 -17.51 2.91 -18.07
C SER A 152 -17.43 2.70 -19.58
N THR A 153 -16.24 2.79 -20.15
CA THR A 153 -16.00 2.49 -21.56
C THR A 153 -15.94 0.98 -21.80
N PRO A 154 -16.60 0.46 -22.86
CA PRO A 154 -16.81 -0.99 -23.08
C PRO A 154 -15.53 -1.79 -23.35
N LEU A 155 -14.44 -1.15 -23.78
CA LEU A 155 -13.18 -1.81 -24.16
C LEU A 155 -12.27 -2.20 -22.97
N PHE A 156 -12.65 -1.89 -21.72
CA PHE A 156 -11.83 -2.13 -20.53
C PHE A 156 -12.17 -3.41 -19.75
N SER A 157 -12.88 -4.37 -20.35
CA SER A 157 -13.31 -5.62 -19.69
C SER A 157 -12.19 -6.65 -19.42
N SER A 158 -10.92 -6.31 -19.65
CA SER A 158 -9.81 -7.23 -19.33
C SER A 158 -9.74 -7.47 -17.81
N ALA A 159 -9.60 -8.74 -17.42
CA ALA A 159 -9.68 -9.24 -16.05
C ALA A 159 -8.67 -8.65 -15.04
N GLN A 160 -7.78 -7.75 -15.45
CA GLN A 160 -6.77 -7.11 -14.58
C GLN A 160 -7.16 -5.70 -14.07
N SER A 161 -8.28 -5.12 -14.52
CA SER A 161 -8.80 -3.87 -13.97
C SER A 161 -10.14 -4.09 -13.28
N SER A 162 -10.12 -4.45 -12.00
CA SER A 162 -11.32 -4.43 -11.16
C SER A 162 -12.01 -3.06 -11.26
N SER A 163 -13.27 -3.09 -11.73
CA SER A 163 -14.29 -2.03 -11.63
C SER A 163 -13.81 -0.57 -11.71
N ARG A 164 -13.35 -0.14 -12.89
CA ARG A 164 -13.10 1.28 -13.20
C ARG A 164 -14.42 2.04 -13.41
N THR A 165 -15.07 2.45 -12.32
CA THR A 165 -16.27 3.29 -12.36
C THR A 165 -15.88 4.78 -12.47
N GLY A 166 -16.63 5.57 -13.25
CA GLY A 166 -16.52 7.03 -13.28
C GLY A 166 -16.64 7.72 -11.91
N ALA A 167 -17.10 6.98 -10.88
CA ALA A 167 -17.22 7.41 -9.50
C ALA A 167 -15.96 8.08 -8.93
N SER A 168 -14.76 7.54 -9.18
CA SER A 168 -13.52 8.13 -8.65
C SER A 168 -13.20 9.49 -9.28
N PHE A 169 -13.44 9.66 -10.59
CA PHE A 169 -13.26 10.92 -11.29
C PHE A 169 -14.27 11.98 -10.82
N ILE A 170 -15.53 11.57 -10.63
CA ILE A 170 -16.60 12.42 -10.08
C ILE A 170 -16.21 12.90 -8.68
N ALA A 171 -15.81 11.98 -7.79
CA ALA A 171 -15.42 12.30 -6.42
C ALA A 171 -14.19 13.23 -6.38
N ALA A 172 -13.18 12.99 -7.21
CA ALA A 172 -11.99 13.83 -7.33
C ALA A 172 -12.36 15.26 -7.77
N SER A 173 -13.15 15.38 -8.84
CA SER A 173 -13.56 16.68 -9.39
C SER A 173 -14.44 17.46 -8.43
N GLN A 174 -15.37 16.77 -7.77
CA GLN A 174 -16.24 17.38 -6.77
C GLN A 174 -15.46 17.86 -5.54
N ARG A 175 -14.49 17.06 -5.05
CA ARG A 175 -13.65 17.46 -3.92
C ARG A 175 -12.82 18.70 -4.25
N ILE A 176 -12.14 18.69 -5.40
CA ILE A 176 -11.34 19.84 -5.86
C ILE A 176 -12.21 21.09 -6.01
N PHE A 177 -13.43 20.95 -6.55
CA PHE A 177 -14.35 22.07 -6.70
C PHE A 177 -14.79 22.66 -5.35
N GLN A 178 -15.04 21.82 -4.34
CA GLN A 178 -15.32 22.28 -2.96
C GLN A 178 -14.12 23.01 -2.36
N ASP A 179 -12.90 22.52 -2.55
CA ASP A 179 -11.68 23.15 -2.03
C ASP A 179 -11.41 24.51 -2.71
N ILE A 180 -11.67 24.64 -4.02
CA ILE A 180 -11.61 25.92 -4.74
C ILE A 180 -12.59 26.91 -4.13
N GLU A 181 -13.86 26.53 -4.01
CA GLU A 181 -14.93 27.40 -3.50
C GLU A 181 -14.66 27.86 -2.05
N ALA A 182 -14.18 26.95 -1.20
CA ALA A 182 -13.77 27.30 0.15
C ALA A 182 -12.64 28.36 0.15
N SER A 183 -11.67 28.24 -0.76
CA SER A 183 -10.55 29.19 -0.87
C SER A 183 -10.94 30.53 -1.49
N THR A 184 -11.90 30.56 -2.42
CA THR A 184 -12.30 31.77 -3.16
C THR A 184 -13.44 32.55 -2.51
N LYS A 185 -14.30 31.91 -1.71
CA LYS A 185 -15.46 32.55 -1.06
C LYS A 185 -15.07 33.76 -0.22
N ASN A 186 -13.96 33.64 0.52
CA ASN A 186 -13.43 34.69 1.40
C ASN A 186 -12.37 35.56 0.72
N ALA A 187 -12.09 35.34 -0.57
CA ALA A 187 -11.07 36.08 -1.29
C ALA A 187 -11.54 37.50 -1.65
N GLY A 188 -10.58 38.41 -1.81
CA GLY A 188 -10.83 39.80 -2.19
C GLY A 188 -11.49 39.94 -3.58
N PRO A 189 -12.05 41.12 -3.91
CA PRO A 189 -12.83 41.34 -5.14
C PRO A 189 -12.04 41.05 -6.42
N VAL A 190 -10.71 41.23 -6.41
CA VAL A 190 -9.84 40.94 -7.56
C VAL A 190 -9.69 39.43 -7.81
N ILE A 191 -9.76 38.59 -6.78
CA ILE A 191 -9.78 37.12 -6.97
C ILE A 191 -11.14 36.69 -7.51
N LYS A 192 -12.22 37.34 -7.06
CA LYS A 192 -13.59 37.06 -7.53
C LYS A 192 -13.84 37.42 -8.99
N SER A 193 -13.01 38.26 -9.60
CA SER A 193 -13.08 38.54 -11.04
C SER A 193 -12.39 37.48 -11.90
N LEU A 194 -11.53 36.64 -11.31
CA LEU A 194 -10.89 35.53 -12.03
C LEU A 194 -11.87 34.37 -12.21
N LYS A 195 -11.83 33.74 -13.39
CA LYS A 195 -12.61 32.54 -13.69
C LYS A 195 -11.98 31.34 -12.97
N THR A 196 -12.50 31.01 -11.78
CA THR A 196 -12.10 29.84 -10.98
C THR A 196 -13.11 28.70 -11.09
N GLY A 197 -12.66 27.46 -10.92
CA GLY A 197 -13.50 26.26 -10.96
C GLY A 197 -12.80 25.08 -11.60
N VAL A 198 -13.59 24.08 -11.98
CA VAL A 198 -13.12 22.87 -12.67
C VAL A 198 -13.87 22.73 -13.98
N SER A 199 -13.13 22.49 -15.07
CA SER A 199 -13.70 22.04 -16.33
C SER A 199 -12.87 20.93 -16.92
N PHE A 200 -13.51 20.02 -17.63
CA PHE A 200 -12.85 19.00 -18.41
C PHE A 200 -13.43 18.97 -19.82
N ARG A 201 -12.62 18.55 -20.77
CA ARG A 201 -12.93 18.48 -22.19
C ARG A 201 -12.57 17.08 -22.69
N VAL A 202 -13.47 16.50 -23.46
CA VAL A 202 -13.28 15.25 -24.19
C VAL A 202 -13.59 15.54 -25.65
N GLY A 203 -12.56 15.56 -26.50
CA GLY A 203 -12.64 16.02 -27.87
C GLY A 203 -13.21 17.43 -27.95
N HIS A 204 -14.36 17.58 -28.61
CA HIS A 204 -15.04 18.87 -28.74
C HIS A 204 -16.09 19.16 -27.67
N THR A 205 -16.30 18.24 -26.73
CA THR A 205 -17.33 18.33 -25.69
C THR A 205 -16.73 18.80 -24.38
N ILE A 206 -17.38 19.76 -23.71
CA ILE A 206 -16.89 20.39 -22.49
C ILE A 206 -17.87 20.16 -21.35
N GLY A 207 -17.36 19.72 -20.20
CA GLY A 207 -18.06 19.70 -18.92
C GLY A 207 -17.52 20.79 -17.99
N GLU A 208 -18.41 21.59 -17.41
CA GLU A 208 -18.08 22.61 -16.41
C GLU A 208 -18.86 22.34 -15.13
N LEU A 209 -18.18 22.38 -13.97
CA LEU A 209 -18.83 22.21 -12.66
C LEU A 209 -19.45 23.53 -12.19
N HIS A 210 -20.67 23.43 -11.64
CA HIS A 210 -21.44 24.52 -11.06
C HIS A 210 -22.13 24.05 -9.79
N TRP A 211 -22.41 24.95 -8.85
CA TRP A 211 -23.36 24.66 -7.78
C TRP A 211 -24.79 24.82 -8.27
N ARG A 212 -25.63 23.86 -7.92
CA ARG A 212 -27.08 23.95 -8.06
C ARG A 212 -27.69 24.15 -6.67
N GLN A 213 -28.26 25.33 -6.44
CA GLN A 213 -29.12 25.60 -5.30
C GLN A 213 -30.56 25.31 -5.72
N ASN A 214 -31.17 24.30 -5.13
CA ASN A 214 -32.61 24.06 -5.25
C ASN A 214 -33.26 24.47 -3.92
N GLU A 215 -34.40 25.14 -3.97
CA GLU A 215 -35.15 25.49 -2.76
C GLU A 215 -35.47 24.23 -1.94
N GLY A 216 -35.08 24.22 -0.66
CA GLY A 216 -35.34 23.11 0.26
C GLY A 216 -34.41 21.90 0.15
N MET A 217 -33.41 21.89 -0.76
CA MET A 217 -32.41 20.81 -0.83
C MET A 217 -30.99 21.33 -0.60
N GLU A 218 -30.12 20.47 -0.08
CA GLU A 218 -28.70 20.80 0.06
C GLU A 218 -28.08 21.13 -1.31
N PRO A 219 -27.13 22.09 -1.37
CA PRO A 219 -26.41 22.41 -2.60
C PRO A 219 -25.75 21.15 -3.19
N GLN A 220 -26.06 20.88 -4.45
CA GLN A 220 -25.47 19.78 -5.21
C GLN A 220 -24.54 20.31 -6.28
N VAL A 221 -23.47 19.56 -6.57
CA VAL A 221 -22.63 19.87 -7.72
C VAL A 221 -23.33 19.41 -8.99
N GLN A 222 -23.29 20.25 -10.01
CA GLN A 222 -23.87 20.03 -11.32
C GLN A 222 -22.77 20.14 -12.39
N VAL A 223 -22.74 19.20 -13.32
CA VAL A 223 -21.96 19.35 -14.55
C VAL A 223 -22.86 19.87 -15.66
N ARG A 224 -22.46 20.98 -16.27
CA ARG A 224 -23.03 21.49 -17.52
C ARG A 224 -22.19 21.02 -18.69
N VAL A 225 -22.79 20.20 -19.54
CA VAL A 225 -22.15 19.66 -20.73
C VAL A 225 -22.57 20.46 -21.96
N ASN A 226 -21.58 20.98 -22.68
CA ASN A 226 -21.75 21.66 -23.96
C ASN A 226 -20.97 20.90 -25.03
N ASP A 227 -21.67 20.35 -26.01
CA ASP A 227 -21.06 19.80 -27.23
C ASP A 227 -20.79 20.95 -28.21
N LEU A 228 -19.52 21.15 -28.52
CA LEU A 228 -19.05 22.20 -29.43
C LEU A 228 -18.41 21.59 -30.68
N THR A 229 -18.81 20.37 -31.07
CA THR A 229 -18.38 19.76 -32.33
C THR A 229 -18.66 20.71 -33.49
N PRO A 230 -17.68 21.01 -34.36
CA PRO A 230 -17.90 21.93 -35.47
C PRO A 230 -18.92 21.33 -36.46
N VAL A 231 -20.03 22.03 -36.71
CA VAL A 231 -21.10 21.55 -37.60
C VAL A 231 -21.19 22.44 -38.83
N SER A 232 -21.25 21.82 -40.00
CA SER A 232 -21.48 22.52 -41.27
C SER A 232 -22.94 22.96 -41.41
N LEU A 233 -23.12 24.17 -41.92
CA LEU A 233 -24.45 24.69 -42.24
C LEU A 233 -25.08 23.90 -43.40
N THR A 234 -24.28 23.39 -44.34
CA THR A 234 -24.77 22.50 -45.41
C THR A 234 -25.21 21.15 -44.88
N ALA A 235 -24.46 20.53 -43.95
CA ALA A 235 -24.84 19.26 -43.32
C ALA A 235 -26.19 19.36 -42.57
N LEU A 236 -26.46 20.50 -41.93
CA LEU A 236 -27.72 20.78 -41.26
C LEU A 236 -28.89 21.07 -42.20
N ARG A 237 -28.61 21.50 -43.43
CA ARG A 237 -29.62 21.67 -44.49
C ARG A 237 -29.92 20.34 -45.19
N ALA A 238 -28.94 19.44 -45.27
CA ALA A 238 -29.04 18.13 -45.89
C ALA A 238 -29.68 17.05 -45.01
N SER A 239 -30.17 17.39 -43.81
CA SER A 239 -30.96 16.52 -42.94
C SER A 239 -32.41 17.04 -42.92
N PRO A 240 -33.28 16.66 -43.89
CA PRO A 240 -34.66 17.14 -43.97
C PRO A 240 -35.60 16.34 -43.06
N ASN A 241 -35.22 15.11 -42.70
CA ASN A 241 -36.04 14.20 -41.90
C ASN A 241 -35.68 14.28 -40.42
N GLY A 242 -36.01 15.39 -39.77
CA GLY A 242 -35.98 15.49 -38.31
C GLY A 242 -37.11 14.76 -37.59
N ASN A 243 -37.72 13.73 -38.22
CA ASN A 243 -38.93 13.05 -37.77
C ASN A 243 -38.91 11.52 -37.96
N GLU A 244 -37.74 10.89 -37.95
CA GLU A 244 -37.67 9.43 -37.75
C GLU A 244 -37.85 9.12 -36.27
N GLY A 245 -39.13 9.06 -35.86
CA GLY A 245 -39.52 8.71 -34.49
C GLY A 245 -41.02 8.75 -34.20
N THR A 246 -41.88 9.23 -35.11
CA THR A 246 -43.33 9.15 -34.90
C THR A 246 -44.05 9.02 -36.24
N GLN A 247 -44.34 7.77 -36.62
CA GLN A 247 -45.39 7.47 -37.58
C GLN A 247 -46.73 7.88 -36.94
N SER A 248 -47.54 8.69 -37.64
CA SER A 248 -48.98 8.46 -37.86
C SER A 248 -49.74 9.77 -38.15
N LEU A 249 -50.32 9.81 -39.36
CA LEU A 249 -51.62 10.41 -39.74
C LEU A 249 -51.85 11.92 -39.53
N SER A 250 -51.82 12.69 -40.63
CA SER A 250 -53.03 13.10 -41.37
C SER A 250 -52.67 14.19 -42.39
N ALA A 251 -53.05 13.95 -43.64
CA ALA A 251 -52.91 14.87 -44.75
C ALA A 251 -54.23 15.62 -44.92
N ASP A 252 -54.25 16.94 -44.66
CA ASP A 252 -55.25 17.86 -45.25
C ASP A 252 -55.03 19.37 -44.96
N TRP A 253 -53.79 19.89 -44.95
CA TRP A 253 -53.51 21.33 -44.72
C TRP A 253 -52.50 21.96 -45.71
N ASP A 254 -52.53 21.52 -46.96
CA ASP A 254 -51.43 21.68 -47.93
C ASP A 254 -51.31 23.01 -48.68
N THR A 255 -51.97 24.11 -48.28
CA THR A 255 -51.74 25.40 -48.99
C THR A 255 -51.55 26.62 -48.10
N PHE A 256 -52.05 26.61 -46.86
CA PHE A 256 -51.66 27.60 -45.84
C PHE A 256 -50.44 27.13 -45.02
N GLY A 257 -50.22 25.82 -44.98
CA GLY A 257 -49.06 25.16 -44.39
C GLY A 257 -47.77 25.45 -45.12
N GLU A 258 -47.75 25.67 -46.44
CA GLU A 258 -46.51 25.94 -47.18
C GLU A 258 -45.93 27.33 -46.92
N ILE A 259 -46.75 28.36 -46.74
CA ILE A 259 -46.26 29.72 -46.42
C ILE A 259 -45.81 29.81 -44.95
N ILE A 260 -46.51 29.14 -44.04
CA ILE A 260 -46.11 29.02 -42.63
C ILE A 260 -44.91 28.07 -42.49
N ALA A 261 -44.80 27.00 -43.26
CA ALA A 261 -43.62 26.13 -43.32
C ALA A 261 -42.44 26.87 -43.98
N HIS A 262 -42.67 27.74 -44.97
CA HIS A 262 -41.62 28.57 -45.57
C HIS A 262 -41.18 29.70 -44.63
N MET A 263 -42.10 30.33 -43.89
CA MET A 263 -41.78 31.33 -42.85
C MET A 263 -41.16 30.73 -41.59
N LEU A 264 -41.68 29.61 -41.09
CA LEU A 264 -41.09 28.80 -40.02
C LEU A 264 -39.76 28.21 -40.49
N SER A 265 -39.60 27.81 -41.76
CA SER A 265 -38.30 27.38 -42.30
C SER A 265 -37.33 28.55 -42.37
N SER A 266 -37.77 29.76 -42.72
CA SER A 266 -36.88 30.93 -42.79
C SER A 266 -36.44 31.41 -41.40
N LYS A 267 -37.36 31.43 -40.41
CA LYS A 267 -37.07 31.77 -39.01
C LYS A 267 -36.23 30.67 -38.36
N ALA A 268 -36.60 29.39 -38.54
CA ALA A 268 -35.81 28.27 -38.04
C ALA A 268 -34.43 28.18 -38.71
N LYS A 269 -34.31 28.50 -40.01
CA LYS A 269 -33.04 28.59 -40.74
C LYS A 269 -32.18 29.71 -40.20
N ARG A 270 -32.74 30.90 -39.94
CA ARG A 270 -32.04 32.01 -39.27
C ARG A 270 -31.62 31.65 -37.84
N THR A 271 -32.48 30.96 -37.07
CA THR A 271 -32.15 30.50 -35.71
C THR A 271 -31.05 29.43 -35.71
N ARG A 272 -31.11 28.46 -36.63
CA ARG A 272 -30.07 27.43 -36.81
C ARG A 272 -28.74 28.04 -37.26
N GLU A 273 -28.78 28.92 -38.25
CA GLU A 273 -27.60 29.68 -38.68
C GLU A 273 -27.00 30.48 -37.52
N LYS A 274 -27.82 31.19 -36.76
CA LYS A 274 -27.37 31.89 -35.55
C LYS A 274 -26.74 30.94 -34.54
N THR A 275 -27.34 29.76 -34.30
CA THR A 275 -26.80 28.76 -33.37
C THR A 275 -25.43 28.24 -33.81
N ILE A 276 -25.22 28.03 -35.12
CA ILE A 276 -23.93 27.63 -35.68
C ILE A 276 -22.91 28.76 -35.50
N ILE A 277 -23.28 30.00 -35.82
CA ILE A 277 -22.40 31.16 -35.62
C ILE A 277 -22.01 31.26 -34.15
N ASP A 278 -22.98 31.25 -33.24
CA ASP A 278 -22.77 31.29 -31.79
C ASP A 278 -21.86 30.14 -31.32
N LEU A 279 -21.97 28.95 -31.91
CA LEU A 279 -21.09 27.80 -31.65
C LEU A 279 -19.64 28.09 -32.05
N TYR A 280 -19.39 28.58 -33.27
CA TYR A 280 -18.04 28.95 -33.73
C TYR A 280 -17.45 30.13 -32.95
N GLU A 281 -18.27 31.12 -32.57
CA GLU A 281 -17.87 32.21 -31.70
C GLU A 281 -17.46 31.71 -30.32
N LEU A 282 -18.24 30.77 -29.76
CA LEU A 282 -17.95 30.16 -28.48
C LEU A 282 -16.68 29.32 -28.54
N ARG A 283 -16.45 28.53 -29.60
CA ARG A 283 -15.21 27.77 -29.81
C ARG A 283 -13.98 28.68 -29.83
N ALA A 284 -14.04 29.77 -30.58
CA ALA A 284 -12.96 30.76 -30.63
C ALA A 284 -12.73 31.41 -29.26
N LYS A 285 -13.80 31.80 -28.55
CA LYS A 285 -13.72 32.37 -27.20
C LYS A 285 -13.10 31.41 -26.18
N LEU A 286 -13.41 30.12 -26.30
CA LEU A 286 -12.87 29.06 -25.45
C LEU A 286 -11.50 28.55 -25.94
N SER A 287 -10.88 29.27 -26.88
CA SER A 287 -9.55 28.93 -27.41
C SER A 287 -9.45 27.53 -28.02
N MET A 288 -10.56 27.02 -28.56
CA MET A 288 -10.63 25.73 -29.25
C MET A 288 -10.25 25.83 -30.73
N SER A 289 -10.30 27.04 -31.27
CA SER A 289 -10.03 27.34 -32.66
C SER A 289 -9.65 28.82 -32.84
N THR A 290 -9.12 29.15 -34.02
CA THR A 290 -8.98 30.54 -34.50
C THR A 290 -9.85 30.75 -35.71
N LYS A 291 -10.58 31.87 -35.75
CA LYS A 291 -11.40 32.26 -36.90
C LYS A 291 -10.52 32.65 -38.08
N LEU A 292 -10.76 32.08 -39.26
CA LEU A 292 -10.08 32.43 -40.50
C LEU A 292 -10.82 33.53 -41.28
N VAL A 293 -12.12 33.67 -41.01
CA VAL A 293 -13.01 34.66 -41.63
C VAL A 293 -13.83 35.36 -40.55
N GLY A 294 -14.39 36.53 -40.87
CA GLY A 294 -15.18 37.31 -39.91
C GLY A 294 -16.42 36.58 -39.38
N LYS A 295 -17.13 35.84 -40.25
CA LYS A 295 -18.34 35.07 -39.90
C LYS A 295 -18.13 33.59 -40.21
N CYS A 296 -17.96 32.77 -39.17
CA CYS A 296 -17.74 31.33 -39.31
C CYS A 296 -19.08 30.57 -39.29
N THR A 297 -19.41 29.93 -40.42
CA THR A 297 -20.58 29.04 -40.54
C THR A 297 -20.23 27.62 -40.98
N GLU A 298 -18.95 27.32 -41.20
CA GLU A 298 -18.48 26.05 -41.77
C GLU A 298 -17.19 25.62 -41.05
N PRO A 299 -16.87 24.33 -40.97
CA PRO A 299 -15.63 23.87 -40.34
C PRO A 299 -14.37 24.47 -40.99
N SER A 300 -14.39 24.69 -42.30
CA SER A 300 -13.29 25.32 -43.06
C SER A 300 -13.09 26.81 -42.75
N HIS A 301 -14.03 27.45 -42.04
CA HIS A 301 -13.95 28.86 -41.64
C HIS A 301 -13.13 29.08 -40.36
N GLU A 302 -12.68 28.01 -39.69
CA GLU A 302 -11.81 28.07 -38.53
C GLU A 302 -10.61 27.13 -38.69
N SER A 303 -9.52 27.44 -38.00
CA SER A 303 -8.44 26.49 -37.76
C SER A 303 -8.63 25.90 -36.37
N SER A 304 -9.00 24.62 -36.28
CA SER A 304 -9.18 23.95 -34.98
C SER A 304 -7.83 23.61 -34.36
N PHE A 305 -7.73 23.80 -33.05
CA PHE A 305 -6.58 23.41 -32.23
C PHE A 305 -6.80 22.07 -31.53
N ILE A 306 -7.94 21.42 -31.78
CA ILE A 306 -8.43 20.31 -30.98
C ILE A 306 -8.79 19.16 -31.91
N THR A 307 -8.34 17.97 -31.56
CA THR A 307 -8.77 16.72 -32.18
C THR A 307 -9.81 16.01 -31.31
N SER A 308 -10.55 15.08 -31.89
CA SER A 308 -11.62 14.36 -31.19
C SER A 308 -11.12 13.42 -30.09
N ASP A 309 -9.86 13.01 -30.18
CA ASP A 309 -9.19 12.07 -29.28
C ASP A 309 -8.49 12.74 -28.08
N GLU A 310 -8.49 14.07 -28.02
CA GLU A 310 -7.88 14.81 -26.91
C GLU A 310 -8.75 14.87 -25.66
N VAL A 311 -8.11 14.79 -24.50
CA VAL A 311 -8.72 15.03 -23.20
C VAL A 311 -7.93 16.07 -22.44
N VAL A 312 -8.65 17.03 -21.85
CA VAL A 312 -8.07 18.04 -20.98
C VAL A 312 -8.88 18.18 -19.70
N VAL A 313 -8.23 18.18 -18.55
CA VAL A 313 -8.82 18.61 -17.27
C VAL A 313 -8.11 19.88 -16.84
N THR A 314 -8.87 20.93 -16.53
CA THR A 314 -8.33 22.20 -16.04
C THR A 314 -9.01 22.58 -14.73
N VAL A 315 -8.18 22.88 -13.74
CA VAL A 315 -8.55 23.26 -12.37
C VAL A 315 -7.95 24.63 -12.12
N VAL A 316 -8.74 25.63 -11.70
CA VAL A 316 -8.26 26.99 -11.45
C VAL A 316 -8.79 27.52 -10.12
N GLY A 317 -7.91 28.06 -9.30
CA GLY A 317 -8.28 28.70 -8.02
C GLY A 317 -7.98 27.86 -6.79
N LEU A 318 -7.01 26.95 -6.85
CA LEU A 318 -6.53 26.22 -5.68
C LEU A 318 -5.69 27.14 -4.75
N PRO A 319 -5.64 26.87 -3.43
CA PRO A 319 -4.96 27.72 -2.46
C PRO A 319 -3.42 27.66 -2.60
N SER A 320 -2.73 28.80 -2.51
CA SER A 320 -1.26 28.90 -2.65
C SER A 320 -0.42 28.10 -1.67
N THR A 321 -1.01 27.61 -0.58
CA THR A 321 -0.32 26.80 0.43
C THR A 321 0.13 25.45 -0.14
N LEU A 322 -0.47 25.00 -1.24
CA LEU A 322 -0.14 23.74 -1.89
C LEU A 322 1.14 23.87 -2.72
N THR A 323 2.14 23.07 -2.40
CA THR A 323 3.37 22.96 -3.20
C THR A 323 3.21 21.91 -4.29
N PRO A 324 4.00 21.95 -5.38
CA PRO A 324 4.03 20.86 -6.36
C PRO A 324 4.23 19.49 -5.69
N GLU A 325 5.11 19.41 -4.69
CA GLU A 325 5.38 18.21 -3.90
C GLU A 325 4.12 17.67 -3.24
N SER A 326 3.35 18.53 -2.57
CA SER A 326 2.10 18.12 -1.91
C SER A 326 0.97 17.76 -2.89
N VAL A 327 0.92 18.41 -4.05
CA VAL A 327 -0.15 18.20 -5.03
C VAL A 327 0.06 16.88 -5.77
N PHE A 328 1.31 16.59 -6.14
CA PHE A 328 1.67 15.40 -6.90
C PHE A 328 2.16 14.23 -6.03
N SER A 329 2.15 14.37 -4.69
CA SER A 329 2.47 13.29 -3.76
C SER A 329 1.58 12.05 -3.94
N GLY A 330 0.40 12.19 -4.55
CA GLY A 330 -0.47 11.07 -4.88
C GLY A 330 0.11 10.09 -5.91
N VAL A 331 1.14 10.48 -6.68
CA VAL A 331 1.73 9.66 -7.74
C VAL A 331 3.26 9.61 -7.64
N PHE A 332 3.78 8.41 -7.42
CA PHE A 332 5.21 8.18 -7.33
C PHE A 332 5.90 8.49 -8.66
N GLY A 333 6.94 9.32 -8.61
CA GLY A 333 7.77 9.64 -9.77
C GLY A 333 7.35 10.89 -10.55
N PHE A 334 6.22 11.52 -10.24
CA PHE A 334 5.92 12.88 -10.74
C PHE A 334 6.97 13.87 -10.25
N ILE A 335 7.24 13.83 -8.95
CA ILE A 335 8.38 14.48 -8.32
C ILE A 335 9.21 13.37 -7.72
N LEU A 336 10.38 13.14 -8.31
CA LEU A 336 11.27 12.07 -7.90
C LEU A 336 11.83 12.36 -6.50
N PRO A 337 11.70 11.42 -5.55
CA PRO A 337 12.41 11.52 -4.28
C PRO A 337 13.92 11.63 -4.51
N LEU A 338 14.61 12.34 -3.62
CA LEU A 338 16.06 12.55 -3.73
C LEU A 338 16.87 11.24 -3.72
N ARG A 339 16.37 10.21 -3.02
CA ARG A 339 17.00 8.90 -2.93
C ARG A 339 15.97 7.82 -3.16
N VAL A 340 16.19 7.04 -4.22
CA VAL A 340 15.37 5.88 -4.59
C VAL A 340 16.29 4.70 -4.85
N TRP A 341 15.98 3.57 -4.25
CA TRP A 341 16.69 2.31 -4.43
C TRP A 341 15.75 1.30 -5.06
N ARG A 342 16.05 0.92 -6.32
CA ARG A 342 15.32 -0.14 -7.01
C ARG A 342 15.94 -1.50 -6.70
N ILE A 343 15.10 -2.45 -6.31
CA ILE A 343 15.46 -3.85 -6.06
C ILE A 343 14.57 -4.72 -6.95
N SER A 344 15.21 -5.50 -7.80
CA SER A 344 14.52 -6.57 -8.53
C SER A 344 14.52 -7.81 -7.66
N ALA A 345 13.33 -8.27 -7.25
CA ALA A 345 13.18 -9.65 -6.83
C ALA A 345 13.61 -10.53 -8.02
N GLY A 346 14.48 -11.51 -7.84
CA GLY A 346 15.21 -12.13 -8.96
C GLY A 346 14.30 -12.91 -9.92
N GLY A 347 14.17 -12.45 -11.17
CA GLY A 347 13.42 -13.13 -12.23
C GLY A 347 12.75 -12.13 -13.19
N ARG A 348 12.38 -12.56 -14.41
CA ARG A 348 11.65 -11.70 -15.37
C ARG A 348 10.21 -11.40 -14.95
N HIS A 349 9.64 -12.23 -14.07
CA HIS A 349 8.24 -12.12 -13.61
C HIS A 349 8.12 -11.64 -12.16
N CYS A 350 9.24 -11.31 -11.52
CA CYS A 350 9.24 -10.90 -10.14
C CYS A 350 8.92 -9.41 -10.01
N PRO A 351 8.24 -9.00 -8.92
CA PRO A 351 7.88 -7.61 -8.74
C PRO A 351 9.10 -6.72 -8.59
N THR A 352 8.95 -5.46 -9.00
CA THR A 352 9.95 -4.43 -8.74
C THR A 352 9.61 -3.72 -7.44
N ILE A 353 10.57 -3.67 -6.52
CA ILE A 353 10.41 -3.05 -5.21
C ILE A 353 11.30 -1.82 -5.18
N GLN A 354 10.72 -0.65 -4.90
CA GLN A 354 11.46 0.61 -4.81
C GLN A 354 11.33 1.17 -3.40
N PHE A 355 12.42 1.18 -2.66
CA PHE A 355 12.50 1.96 -1.42
C PHE A 355 12.88 3.39 -1.77
N TYR A 356 12.37 4.34 -1.02
CA TYR A 356 12.79 5.72 -1.16
C TYR A 356 12.82 6.41 0.21
N LYS A 357 13.69 7.41 0.33
CA LYS A 357 13.72 8.26 1.52
C LYS A 357 12.85 9.49 1.25
N PRO A 358 11.78 9.74 2.04
CA PRO A 358 11.00 10.96 1.91
C PRO A 358 11.93 12.18 2.00
N ALA A 359 11.66 13.20 1.19
CA ALA A 359 12.35 14.47 1.38
C ALA A 359 11.95 14.99 2.76
N LEU A 360 12.91 15.05 3.68
CA LEU A 360 12.69 15.66 5.00
C LEU A 360 12.47 17.16 4.77
N SER A 361 11.23 17.54 4.51
CA SER A 361 10.83 18.93 4.71
C SER A 361 11.12 19.22 6.18
N PRO A 362 11.93 20.24 6.52
CA PRO A 362 12.14 20.60 7.91
C PRO A 362 10.76 20.76 8.54
N PRO A 363 10.48 20.11 9.68
CA PRO A 363 9.16 20.14 10.29
C PRO A 363 8.79 21.60 10.47
N VAL A 364 7.84 22.09 9.67
CA VAL A 364 7.27 23.41 9.87
C VAL A 364 6.66 23.35 11.26
N MET A 365 7.09 24.22 12.18
CA MET A 365 6.73 24.14 13.59
C MET A 365 5.24 23.82 13.76
N GLY A 366 4.93 22.64 14.33
CA GLY A 366 3.58 22.15 14.55
C GLY A 366 3.02 21.14 13.53
N SER A 367 3.70 20.90 12.40
CA SER A 367 3.35 19.85 11.45
C SER A 367 4.09 18.56 11.81
N ALA A 368 3.34 17.47 12.02
CA ALA A 368 3.93 16.14 12.18
C ALA A 368 4.79 15.84 10.94
N ALA A 369 6.01 15.33 11.16
CA ALA A 369 6.88 14.92 10.06
C ALA A 369 6.09 14.05 9.07
N GLU A 370 6.18 14.38 7.78
CA GLU A 370 5.41 13.72 6.74
C GLU A 370 5.75 12.22 6.76
N LYS A 371 4.75 11.40 7.11
CA LYS A 371 4.95 9.95 7.21
C LYS A 371 5.36 9.41 5.84
N PRO A 372 6.32 8.48 5.77
CA PRO A 372 6.63 7.80 4.52
C PRO A 372 5.36 7.14 3.96
N ALA A 373 5.22 7.21 2.63
CA ALA A 373 4.05 6.72 1.93
C ALA A 373 4.31 5.34 1.30
N PHE A 374 3.22 4.57 1.20
CA PHE A 374 3.18 3.34 0.43
C PHE A 374 2.49 3.59 -0.91
N TYR A 375 3.16 3.23 -2.00
CA TYR A 375 2.62 3.27 -3.35
C TYR A 375 2.50 1.85 -3.89
N HIS A 376 1.41 1.60 -4.59
CA HIS A 376 1.22 0.39 -5.40
C HIS A 376 1.10 0.80 -6.85
N ARG A 377 1.98 0.24 -7.70
CA ARG A 377 2.04 0.56 -9.13
C ARG A 377 2.02 2.08 -9.36
N TYR A 378 2.89 2.80 -8.65
CA TYR A 378 3.06 4.25 -8.69
C TYR A 378 1.94 5.09 -8.08
N LEU A 379 0.84 4.49 -7.59
CA LEU A 379 -0.27 5.24 -7.01
C LEU A 379 -0.24 5.14 -5.49
N LEU A 380 -0.40 6.28 -4.80
CA LEU A 380 -0.43 6.34 -3.35
C LEU A 380 -1.57 5.49 -2.81
N VAL A 381 -1.33 4.71 -1.77
CA VAL A 381 -2.37 3.97 -1.02
C VAL A 381 -2.38 4.54 0.39
N PRO A 382 -3.36 5.42 0.73
CA PRO A 382 -3.40 6.14 2.02
C PRO A 382 -3.22 5.25 3.24
N ASP A 383 -3.94 4.15 3.28
CA ASP A 383 -4.01 3.19 4.37
C ASP A 383 -3.21 1.93 3.99
N GLY A 384 -2.01 2.16 3.43
CA GLY A 384 -1.07 1.13 3.01
C GLY A 384 -0.39 0.40 4.16
N ILE A 385 0.71 -0.30 3.86
CA ILE A 385 1.53 -0.90 4.92
C ILE A 385 2.14 0.19 5.80
N ILE A 386 2.40 -0.15 7.07
CA ILE A 386 2.95 0.82 8.02
C ILE A 386 4.45 0.97 7.79
N LEU A 387 4.87 2.22 7.59
CA LEU A 387 6.22 2.64 7.28
C LEU A 387 6.63 3.74 8.26
N ASN A 388 7.86 3.71 8.76
CA ASN A 388 8.33 4.65 9.79
C ASN A 388 9.23 5.75 9.23
N ARG A 389 10.23 5.36 8.47
CA ARG A 389 11.27 6.22 7.90
C ARG A 389 11.40 6.09 6.38
N LEU A 390 11.22 4.88 5.85
CA LEU A 390 11.36 4.58 4.44
C LEU A 390 10.00 4.48 3.76
N GLY A 391 9.85 5.16 2.63
CA GLY A 391 8.72 4.95 1.74
C GLY A 391 8.94 3.76 0.84
N LEU A 392 7.84 3.19 0.31
CA LEU A 392 7.88 2.01 -0.54
C LEU A 392 6.96 2.17 -1.75
N ASN A 393 7.47 1.91 -2.96
CA ASN A 393 6.66 1.71 -4.16
C ASN A 393 6.79 0.26 -4.63
N TYR A 394 5.69 -0.49 -4.53
CA TYR A 394 5.60 -1.89 -4.92
C TYR A 394 4.96 -2.01 -6.32
N ILE A 395 5.70 -2.56 -7.27
CA ILE A 395 5.25 -2.80 -8.64
C ILE A 395 5.12 -4.32 -8.83
N GLY A 396 3.98 -4.84 -8.36
CA GLY A 396 3.62 -6.25 -8.43
C GLY A 396 2.12 -6.44 -8.26
N ASP A 397 1.71 -7.69 -8.12
CA ASP A 397 0.32 -8.03 -7.83
C ASP A 397 0.06 -7.88 -6.33
N LEU A 398 -0.99 -7.11 -6.02
CA LEU A 398 -1.45 -6.81 -4.67
C LEU A 398 -2.93 -6.42 -4.77
N LEU A 399 -3.75 -6.95 -3.85
CA LEU A 399 -5.15 -6.54 -3.76
C LEU A 399 -5.25 -5.27 -2.91
N ILE A 400 -6.01 -4.31 -3.43
CA ILE A 400 -6.39 -3.07 -2.75
C ILE A 400 -7.90 -3.07 -2.67
N THR A 401 -8.45 -2.49 -1.61
CA THR A 401 -9.89 -2.24 -1.45
C THR A 401 -10.47 -1.47 -2.65
N ASP A 402 -11.78 -1.60 -2.90
CA ASP A 402 -12.46 -0.98 -4.04
C ASP A 402 -12.38 0.56 -4.05
N ASP A 403 -12.33 1.17 -2.86
CA ASP A 403 -12.11 2.61 -2.67
C ASP A 403 -10.64 3.03 -2.90
N LYS A 404 -9.76 2.07 -3.19
CA LYS A 404 -8.32 2.22 -3.46
C LYS A 404 -7.56 2.87 -2.31
N ARG A 405 -8.01 2.62 -1.07
CA ARG A 405 -7.44 3.24 0.13
C ARG A 405 -6.51 2.33 0.89
N ALA A 406 -6.85 1.05 1.01
CA ALA A 406 -6.16 0.12 1.88
C ALA A 406 -5.70 -1.13 1.14
N VAL A 407 -4.60 -1.72 1.61
CA VAL A 407 -4.15 -3.03 1.14
C VAL A 407 -4.99 -4.11 1.80
N VAL A 408 -5.49 -5.06 1.00
CA VAL A 408 -6.16 -6.25 1.54
C VAL A 408 -5.08 -7.18 2.09
N THR A 409 -4.99 -7.27 3.42
CA THR A 409 -3.93 -8.03 4.12
C THR A 409 -4.25 -9.53 4.23
N SER A 410 -5.45 -9.96 3.86
CA SER A 410 -5.84 -11.35 3.79
C SER A 410 -5.64 -11.93 2.39
N GLY A 411 -5.18 -13.19 2.32
CA GLY A 411 -5.11 -13.95 1.08
C GLY A 411 -3.71 -14.13 0.47
N PRO A 412 -3.63 -14.88 -0.64
CA PRO A 412 -2.37 -15.35 -1.22
C PRO A 412 -1.51 -14.21 -1.79
N LEU A 413 -2.13 -13.20 -2.41
CA LEU A 413 -1.39 -12.09 -3.02
C LEU A 413 -0.67 -11.22 -1.98
N PHE A 414 -1.24 -11.05 -0.79
CA PHE A 414 -0.54 -10.36 0.30
C PHE A 414 0.60 -11.22 0.89
N ALA A 415 0.40 -12.54 1.00
CA ALA A 415 1.46 -13.45 1.42
C ALA A 415 2.64 -13.45 0.43
N GLU A 416 2.35 -13.44 -0.87
CA GLU A 416 3.34 -13.32 -1.94
C GLU A 416 4.08 -11.97 -1.89
N PHE A 417 3.36 -10.87 -1.71
CA PHE A 417 3.95 -9.55 -1.46
C PHE A 417 4.94 -9.57 -0.28
N LYS A 418 4.54 -10.14 0.87
CA LYS A 418 5.42 -10.28 2.04
C LYS A 418 6.66 -11.11 1.72
N HIS A 419 6.50 -12.22 1.01
CA HIS A 419 7.61 -13.07 0.60
C HIS A 419 8.63 -12.31 -0.25
N TYR A 420 8.18 -11.61 -1.31
CA TYR A 420 9.10 -10.84 -2.16
C TYR A 420 9.72 -9.64 -1.45
N LEU A 421 8.95 -8.94 -0.60
CA LEU A 421 9.48 -7.81 0.17
C LEU A 421 10.53 -8.28 1.18
N SER A 422 10.28 -9.38 1.88
CA SER A 422 11.26 -10.02 2.77
C SER A 422 12.54 -10.39 2.03
N ALA A 423 12.42 -11.08 0.89
CA ALA A 423 13.57 -11.48 0.09
C ALA A 423 14.35 -10.26 -0.46
N ALA A 424 13.66 -9.19 -0.85
CA ALA A 424 14.28 -7.96 -1.31
C ALA A 424 15.02 -7.22 -0.18
N MET A 425 14.45 -7.17 1.02
CA MET A 425 15.11 -6.59 2.20
C MET A 425 16.34 -7.40 2.62
N ASP A 426 16.23 -8.72 2.72
CA ASP A 426 17.35 -9.62 3.04
C ASP A 426 18.49 -9.48 2.03
N ARG A 427 18.18 -9.51 0.73
CA ARG A 427 19.17 -9.25 -0.34
C ARG A 427 19.82 -7.87 -0.21
N THR A 428 19.04 -6.87 0.18
CA THR A 428 19.54 -5.49 0.34
C THR A 428 20.50 -5.37 1.50
N ILE A 429 20.18 -5.99 2.64
CA ILE A 429 21.07 -6.04 3.81
C ILE A 429 22.43 -6.63 3.43
N ARG A 430 22.43 -7.67 2.58
CA ARG A 430 23.65 -8.34 2.11
C ARG A 430 24.44 -7.54 1.06
N SER A 431 23.78 -6.74 0.21
CA SER A 431 24.40 -6.18 -1.01
C SER A 431 24.48 -4.66 -1.10
N LYS A 432 23.72 -3.91 -0.28
CA LYS A 432 23.59 -2.45 -0.38
C LYS A 432 23.63 -1.81 1.01
N SER A 433 24.84 -1.50 1.48
CA SER A 433 25.08 -1.02 2.84
C SER A 433 24.37 0.30 3.20
N ASP A 434 24.12 1.16 2.22
CA ASP A 434 23.43 2.43 2.39
C ASP A 434 21.94 2.23 2.71
N LEU A 435 21.20 1.53 1.86
CA LEU A 435 19.80 1.21 2.09
C LEU A 435 19.63 0.26 3.28
N ALA A 436 20.53 -0.71 3.46
CA ALA A 436 20.48 -1.63 4.58
C ALA A 436 20.40 -0.90 5.92
N SER A 437 21.22 0.15 6.10
CA SER A 437 21.21 0.95 7.33
C SER A 437 19.88 1.69 7.56
N GLU A 438 19.25 2.19 6.49
CA GLU A 438 17.93 2.83 6.61
C GLU A 438 16.82 1.81 6.89
N ILE A 439 16.90 0.59 6.33
CA ILE A 439 15.97 -0.51 6.64
C ILE A 439 16.08 -0.91 8.10
N ALA A 440 17.30 -1.09 8.62
CA ALA A 440 17.50 -1.43 10.02
C ALA A 440 17.00 -0.30 10.94
N LEU A 441 17.25 0.97 10.60
CA LEU A 441 16.69 2.09 11.35
C LEU A 441 15.15 2.08 11.33
N ASP A 442 14.52 1.81 10.17
CA ASP A 442 13.06 1.72 10.06
C ASP A 442 12.48 0.64 10.98
N ILE A 443 13.10 -0.54 10.98
CA ILE A 443 12.76 -1.68 11.83
C ILE A 443 12.95 -1.36 13.31
N LEU A 444 14.08 -0.73 13.69
CA LEU A 444 14.38 -0.39 15.09
C LEU A 444 13.46 0.69 15.65
N THR A 445 12.94 1.59 14.79
CA THR A 445 11.96 2.61 15.18
C THR A 445 10.51 2.12 15.15
N ASP A 446 10.28 0.85 14.81
CA ASP A 446 8.94 0.28 14.76
C ASP A 446 8.39 0.00 16.17
N ASN A 447 7.15 0.41 16.40
CA ASN A 447 6.44 0.13 17.64
C ASN A 447 5.98 -1.34 17.74
N GLY A 448 6.03 -2.09 16.63
CA GLY A 448 5.76 -3.52 16.58
C GLY A 448 4.28 -3.89 16.72
N LEU A 449 3.37 -2.91 16.73
CA LEU A 449 1.93 -3.14 16.90
C LEU A 449 1.27 -3.66 15.62
N ALA A 450 1.85 -3.35 14.47
CA ALA A 450 1.25 -3.65 13.16
C ALA A 450 1.91 -4.85 12.48
N GLU A 451 1.11 -5.82 12.06
CA GLU A 451 1.60 -6.98 11.28
C GLU A 451 2.11 -6.62 9.88
N THR A 452 1.77 -5.43 9.39
CA THR A 452 2.13 -4.95 8.05
C THR A 452 3.45 -4.18 8.00
N SER A 453 4.11 -3.97 9.14
CA SER A 453 5.37 -3.21 9.18
C SER A 453 6.54 -4.00 8.62
N LEU A 454 7.62 -3.30 8.24
CA LEU A 454 8.83 -3.94 7.70
C LEU A 454 9.46 -4.93 8.70
N SER A 455 9.38 -4.65 10.00
CA SER A 455 9.91 -5.53 11.07
C SER A 455 9.16 -6.86 11.15
N ARG A 456 7.87 -6.89 10.83
CA ARG A 456 7.04 -8.11 10.84
C ARG A 456 7.12 -8.88 9.52
N ILE A 457 7.47 -8.20 8.43
CA ILE A 457 7.61 -8.81 7.11
C ILE A 457 8.98 -9.46 6.93
N LEU A 458 10.05 -8.85 7.45
CA LEU A 458 11.41 -9.37 7.27
C LEU A 458 11.57 -10.74 7.96
N SER A 459 11.88 -11.76 7.16
CA SER A 459 12.26 -13.09 7.60
C SER A 459 13.58 -13.49 6.94
N PRO A 460 14.71 -13.41 7.67
CA PRO A 460 16.02 -13.82 7.14
C PRO A 460 15.97 -15.26 6.61
N LEU A 461 16.59 -15.50 5.46
CA LEU A 461 16.54 -16.80 4.78
C LEU A 461 17.52 -17.83 5.35
N ASP A 462 18.65 -17.37 5.88
CA ASP A 462 19.79 -18.20 6.28
C ASP A 462 20.68 -17.46 7.31
N GLU A 463 21.39 -18.21 8.15
CA GLU A 463 22.36 -17.75 9.15
C GLU A 463 23.74 -17.42 8.55
N ASN A 464 24.00 -17.86 7.31
CA ASN A 464 25.30 -17.70 6.63
C ASN A 464 25.78 -16.24 6.46
N ASP A 465 24.89 -15.25 6.54
CA ASP A 465 25.22 -13.81 6.39
C ASP A 465 25.02 -13.01 7.68
N SER A 466 25.24 -13.66 8.83
CA SER A 466 25.14 -13.07 10.16
C SER A 466 25.93 -11.75 10.32
N ASP A 467 27.13 -11.66 9.73
CA ASP A 467 27.99 -10.47 9.82
C ASP A 467 27.41 -9.23 9.13
N ALA A 468 26.71 -9.41 8.00
CA ALA A 468 26.07 -8.31 7.28
C ALA A 468 24.95 -7.70 8.13
N TYR A 469 24.10 -8.56 8.71
CA TYR A 469 23.06 -8.14 9.65
C TYR A 469 23.66 -7.48 10.90
N ARG A 470 24.69 -8.08 11.51
CA ARG A 470 25.36 -7.52 12.69
C ARG A 470 25.89 -6.11 12.42
N THR A 471 26.63 -5.94 11.32
CA THR A 471 27.22 -4.65 10.93
C THR A 471 26.16 -3.57 10.73
N VAL A 472 25.09 -3.90 9.99
CA VAL A 472 24.01 -2.96 9.65
C VAL A 472 23.22 -2.54 10.89
N PHE A 473 22.85 -3.48 11.76
CA PHE A 473 22.11 -3.17 12.98
C PHE A 473 22.97 -2.44 14.01
N CYS A 474 24.25 -2.80 14.20
CA CYS A 474 25.17 -2.03 15.05
C CYS A 474 25.26 -0.57 14.58
N LYS A 475 25.41 -0.34 13.27
CA LYS A 475 25.42 1.01 12.71
C LYS A 475 24.11 1.75 12.97
N ALA A 476 22.97 1.08 12.87
CA ALA A 476 21.66 1.67 13.13
C ALA A 476 21.48 2.02 14.63
N PHE A 477 21.92 1.16 15.55
CA PHE A 477 21.92 1.42 16.99
C PHE A 477 22.74 2.66 17.35
N LEU A 478 23.95 2.79 16.80
CA LEU A 478 24.80 3.97 17.03
C LEU A 478 24.13 5.29 16.63
N VAL A 479 23.28 5.27 15.59
CA VAL A 479 22.52 6.46 15.14
C VAL A 479 21.35 6.78 16.07
N LEU A 480 20.70 5.77 16.67
CA LEU A 480 19.54 5.95 17.54
C LEU A 480 19.92 6.32 18.98
N ASP A 481 20.86 5.60 19.58
CA ASP A 481 21.10 5.66 21.03
C ASP A 481 22.11 6.73 21.47
N LYS A 482 22.73 7.47 20.54
CA LYS A 482 23.83 8.42 20.83
C LYS A 482 24.88 7.80 21.77
N ILE A 483 25.22 6.53 21.56
CA ILE A 483 26.17 5.80 22.41
C ILE A 483 27.51 6.54 22.39
N SER A 484 28.04 6.85 23.58
CA SER A 484 29.18 7.75 23.77
C SER A 484 30.52 7.21 23.24
N SER A 485 30.63 5.90 23.01
CA SER A 485 31.83 5.25 22.48
C SER A 485 31.48 4.29 21.34
N PRO A 486 31.99 4.48 20.12
CA PRO A 486 31.80 3.55 19.01
C PRO A 486 32.56 2.22 19.19
N ASP A 487 33.48 2.15 20.17
CA ASP A 487 34.38 1.01 20.36
C ASP A 487 33.81 -0.07 21.29
N THR A 488 32.75 0.23 22.04
CA THR A 488 32.14 -0.75 22.95
C THR A 488 31.20 -1.69 22.17
N PRO A 489 31.38 -3.02 22.24
CA PRO A 489 30.49 -3.96 21.57
C PRO A 489 29.05 -3.84 22.09
N ILE A 490 28.10 -3.88 21.17
CA ILE A 490 26.67 -3.74 21.44
C ILE A 490 26.00 -5.12 21.39
N TYR A 491 25.07 -5.39 22.31
CA TYR A 491 24.25 -6.60 22.27
C TYR A 491 22.76 -6.31 22.52
N PRO A 492 21.87 -6.66 21.58
CA PRO A 492 20.44 -6.44 21.72
C PRO A 492 19.76 -7.55 22.54
N PHE A 493 18.86 -7.16 23.46
CA PHE A 493 18.05 -8.08 24.29
C PHE A 493 16.59 -7.65 24.32
N ALA A 494 15.67 -8.56 24.69
CA ALA A 494 14.24 -8.25 24.74
C ALA A 494 13.72 -8.12 26.18
N THR A 495 13.76 -9.22 26.93
CA THR A 495 13.26 -9.30 28.32
C THR A 495 14.33 -9.76 29.31
N GLU A 496 15.15 -10.73 28.92
CA GLU A 496 16.15 -11.37 29.79
C GLU A 496 17.57 -11.26 29.20
N GLY A 497 18.57 -11.35 30.07
CA GLY A 497 19.99 -11.40 29.70
C GLY A 497 20.75 -10.09 29.82
N GLU A 498 20.13 -8.99 30.29
CA GLU A 498 20.80 -7.70 30.45
C GLU A 498 22.05 -7.78 31.34
N ASP A 499 21.95 -8.45 32.48
CA ASP A 499 23.05 -8.58 33.44
C ASP A 499 24.23 -9.34 32.84
N LEU A 500 23.96 -10.46 32.16
CA LEU A 500 24.98 -11.26 31.47
C LEU A 500 25.65 -10.46 30.34
N ILE A 501 24.91 -9.64 29.60
CA ILE A 501 25.48 -8.79 28.54
C ILE A 501 26.47 -7.78 29.14
N LYS A 502 26.08 -7.13 30.24
CA LYS A 502 26.95 -6.16 30.94
C LYS A 502 28.17 -6.84 31.51
N GLU A 503 28.01 -8.04 32.08
CA GLU A 503 29.10 -8.83 32.62
C GLU A 503 30.14 -9.18 31.54
N LEU A 504 29.69 -9.53 30.34
CA LEU A 504 30.55 -9.80 29.18
C LEU A 504 31.23 -8.54 28.60
N GLY A 505 31.10 -7.38 29.23
CA GLY A 505 31.71 -6.12 28.80
C GLY A 505 31.04 -5.47 27.59
N MET A 506 29.78 -5.82 27.31
CA MET A 506 29.01 -5.29 26.19
C MET A 506 27.94 -4.28 26.66
N THR A 507 27.54 -3.39 25.76
CA THR A 507 26.42 -2.46 25.99
C THR A 507 25.11 -3.14 25.65
N ALA A 508 24.27 -3.36 26.66
CA ALA A 508 22.95 -3.95 26.49
C ALA A 508 21.96 -2.93 25.88
N ILE A 509 21.34 -3.28 24.75
CA ILE A 509 20.31 -2.47 24.10
C ILE A 509 18.98 -3.21 24.13
N GLN A 510 17.98 -2.60 24.75
CA GLN A 510 16.64 -3.17 24.78
C GLN A 510 15.95 -3.00 23.42
N VAL A 511 15.49 -4.11 22.84
CA VAL A 511 14.72 -4.15 21.60
C VAL A 511 13.43 -4.93 21.81
N SER A 512 12.46 -4.73 20.90
CA SER A 512 11.22 -5.51 20.94
C SER A 512 11.47 -6.99 20.63
N THR A 513 10.57 -7.87 21.11
CA THR A 513 10.69 -9.33 20.98
C THR A 513 10.77 -9.81 19.53
N HIS A 514 10.04 -9.17 18.61
CA HIS A 514 10.05 -9.53 17.20
C HIS A 514 11.34 -9.11 16.49
N ILE A 515 11.92 -7.94 16.83
CA ILE A 515 13.24 -7.54 16.33
C ILE A 515 14.29 -8.52 16.83
N ARG A 516 14.23 -8.91 18.11
CA ARG A 516 15.13 -9.93 18.68
C ARG A 516 15.04 -11.26 17.91
N ALA A 517 13.84 -11.67 17.49
CA ALA A 517 13.63 -12.88 16.70
C ALA A 517 14.27 -12.79 15.29
N ILE A 518 14.19 -11.63 14.62
CA ILE A 518 14.88 -11.39 13.33
C ILE A 518 16.39 -11.55 13.51
N LEU A 519 16.95 -10.88 14.51
CA LEU A 519 18.40 -10.89 14.76
C LEU A 519 18.91 -12.27 15.16
N LYS A 520 18.13 -13.02 15.94
CA LYS A 520 18.41 -14.42 16.27
C LYS A 520 18.37 -15.31 15.02
N LYS A 521 17.31 -15.22 14.22
CA LYS A 521 17.14 -16.02 13.00
C LYS A 521 18.18 -15.73 11.91
N SER A 522 18.70 -14.50 11.86
CA SER A 522 19.80 -14.13 10.95
C SER A 522 21.17 -14.64 11.39
N GLY A 523 21.30 -15.20 12.60
CA GLY A 523 22.60 -15.55 13.21
C GLY A 523 23.44 -14.35 13.68
N ALA A 524 23.04 -13.11 13.37
CA ALA A 524 23.79 -11.90 13.72
C ALA A 524 24.02 -11.75 15.23
N PHE A 525 22.97 -12.00 16.00
CA PHE A 525 22.98 -11.99 17.45
C PHE A 525 22.30 -13.27 17.93
N PRO A 526 23.04 -14.37 18.18
CA PRO A 526 22.46 -15.60 18.71
C PRO A 526 21.91 -15.35 20.12
N ASP A 527 21.37 -16.38 20.77
CA ASP A 527 21.02 -16.25 22.18
C ASP A 527 22.26 -15.85 23.01
N ILE A 528 22.11 -14.97 23.99
CA ILE A 528 23.27 -14.48 24.77
C ILE A 528 23.95 -15.64 25.51
N GLN A 529 23.17 -16.63 25.95
CA GLN A 529 23.70 -17.83 26.59
C GLN A 529 24.53 -18.67 25.61
N THR A 530 24.08 -18.77 24.35
CA THR A 530 24.83 -19.44 23.28
C THR A 530 26.12 -18.69 22.95
N TYR A 531 26.09 -17.35 22.92
CA TYR A 531 27.28 -16.53 22.71
C TYR A 531 28.29 -16.70 23.85
N ALA A 532 27.85 -16.63 25.11
CA ALA A 532 28.67 -16.87 26.29
C ALA A 532 29.29 -18.28 26.28
N THR A 533 28.51 -19.29 25.89
CA THR A 533 29.01 -20.67 25.70
C THR A 533 30.07 -20.75 24.62
N SER A 534 29.87 -20.09 23.48
CA SER A 534 30.87 -20.03 22.41
C SER A 534 32.16 -19.35 22.87
N LEU A 535 32.06 -18.29 23.67
CA LEU A 535 33.22 -17.62 24.25
C LEU A 535 33.99 -18.54 25.20
N LEU A 536 33.28 -19.31 26.05
CA LEU A 536 33.91 -20.30 26.93
C LEU A 536 34.64 -21.38 26.12
N LEU A 537 34.03 -21.91 25.07
CA LEU A 537 34.63 -22.95 24.23
C LEU A 537 35.87 -22.45 23.46
N GLN A 538 35.89 -21.17 23.08
CA GLN A 538 37.01 -20.53 22.38
C GLN A 538 38.08 -19.99 23.32
N ALA A 539 37.80 -19.87 24.62
CA ALA A 539 38.75 -19.35 25.59
C ALA A 539 40.01 -20.24 25.65
N PRO A 540 41.21 -19.65 25.83
CA PRO A 540 42.45 -20.39 25.89
C PRO A 540 42.48 -21.30 27.13
N VAL A 541 43.19 -22.43 27.04
CA VAL A 541 43.33 -23.36 28.17
C VAL A 541 44.05 -22.66 29.32
N CYS A 542 43.52 -22.79 30.53
CA CYS A 542 44.17 -22.32 31.73
C CYS A 542 45.40 -23.20 32.02
N GLY A 543 46.59 -22.60 32.12
CA GLY A 543 47.83 -23.29 32.45
C GLY A 543 48.02 -23.51 33.95
N ASP A 544 47.20 -22.88 34.78
CA ASP A 544 47.29 -22.95 36.24
C ASP A 544 46.54 -24.18 36.76
N ASP A 545 47.10 -24.84 37.77
CA ASP A 545 46.44 -25.95 38.45
C ASP A 545 45.32 -25.40 39.35
N ILE A 546 44.07 -25.62 38.96
CA ILE A 546 42.90 -25.18 39.73
C ILE A 546 42.60 -26.19 40.83
N PRO A 547 42.65 -25.79 42.12
CA PRO A 547 42.39 -26.68 43.25
C PRO A 547 41.05 -27.40 43.14
N TYR A 548 41.05 -28.70 43.42
CA TYR A 548 39.87 -29.60 43.37
C TYR A 548 39.28 -29.85 41.98
N SER A 549 39.92 -29.39 40.90
CA SER A 549 39.55 -29.76 39.54
C SER A 549 39.56 -31.28 39.32
N ASP A 550 40.50 -31.99 39.95
CA ASP A 550 40.57 -33.45 39.99
C ASP A 550 39.33 -34.10 40.60
N CYS A 551 38.73 -33.50 41.64
CA CYS A 551 37.52 -34.01 42.27
C CYS A 551 36.33 -33.91 41.31
N LEU A 552 36.19 -32.77 40.63
CA LEU A 552 35.19 -32.59 39.59
C LEU A 552 35.40 -33.58 38.44
N ARG A 553 36.65 -33.77 38.01
CA ARG A 553 37.03 -34.70 36.93
C ARG A 553 36.58 -36.14 37.22
N ARG A 554 36.87 -36.63 38.42
CA ARG A 554 36.46 -37.98 38.87
C ARG A 554 34.94 -38.09 39.02
N ALA A 555 34.30 -37.06 39.59
CA ALA A 555 32.85 -37.02 39.72
C ALA A 555 32.14 -37.10 38.36
N LEU A 556 32.64 -36.38 37.35
CA LEU A 556 32.10 -36.42 35.99
C LEU A 556 32.33 -37.78 35.32
N ALA A 557 33.50 -38.40 35.50
CA ALA A 557 33.80 -39.73 34.97
C ALA A 557 32.81 -40.78 35.49
N ASP A 558 32.55 -40.77 36.81
CA ASP A 558 31.62 -41.70 37.46
C ASP A 558 30.18 -41.52 37.00
N LEU A 559 29.73 -40.28 36.85
CA LEU A 559 28.34 -39.98 36.47
C LEU A 559 28.05 -40.23 34.99
N THR A 560 28.99 -39.88 34.12
CA THR A 560 28.75 -39.86 32.67
C THR A 560 29.29 -41.08 31.94
N GLN A 561 30.12 -41.90 32.60
CA GLN A 561 30.83 -43.04 32.00
C GLN A 561 31.72 -42.65 30.79
N THR A 562 32.00 -41.37 30.63
CA THR A 562 33.00 -40.85 29.68
C THR A 562 34.36 -40.80 30.38
N ALA A 563 35.45 -40.65 29.62
CA ALA A 563 36.81 -40.58 30.18
C ALA A 563 37.07 -39.38 31.12
N GLY A 564 36.04 -38.63 31.51
CA GLY A 564 36.12 -37.54 32.48
C GLY A 564 37.02 -36.41 31.99
N VAL A 565 37.12 -36.17 30.69
CA VAL A 565 38.04 -35.15 30.17
C VAL A 565 37.47 -33.77 30.50
N LEU A 566 38.09 -33.08 31.46
CA LEU A 566 37.76 -31.72 31.89
C LEU A 566 38.87 -30.76 31.41
N SER A 567 38.48 -29.78 30.60
CA SER A 567 39.33 -28.69 30.12
C SER A 567 38.91 -27.39 30.80
N ILE A 568 39.79 -26.82 31.63
CA ILE A 568 39.54 -25.52 32.25
C ILE A 568 40.12 -24.42 31.34
N ARG A 569 39.33 -23.39 31.06
CA ARG A 569 39.67 -22.28 30.17
C ARG A 569 39.74 -20.97 30.93
N GLN A 570 40.51 -20.01 30.41
CA GLN A 570 40.59 -18.63 30.93
C GLN A 570 39.31 -17.86 30.60
N TYR A 571 38.23 -18.23 31.28
CA TYR A 571 36.91 -17.62 31.17
C TYR A 571 36.48 -17.19 32.56
N CYS A 572 36.33 -15.88 32.75
CA CYS A 572 36.14 -15.25 34.07
C CYS A 572 34.70 -14.77 34.32
N PHE A 573 33.77 -15.10 33.42
CA PHE A 573 32.37 -14.70 33.55
C PHE A 573 31.56 -15.78 34.28
N SER A 574 30.54 -15.36 35.00
CA SER A 574 29.70 -16.17 35.88
C SER A 574 28.89 -17.23 35.14
N TYR A 575 28.58 -16.99 33.87
CA TYR A 575 27.82 -17.91 33.03
C TYR A 575 28.41 -18.03 31.62
N PRO A 576 28.43 -19.24 31.01
CA PRO A 576 28.20 -20.51 31.68
C PRO A 576 29.43 -20.90 32.53
N THR A 577 29.18 -21.61 33.62
CA THR A 577 30.23 -22.15 34.51
C THR A 577 30.98 -23.31 33.86
N ILE A 578 30.24 -24.26 33.28
CA ILE A 578 30.77 -25.46 32.63
C ILE A 578 29.79 -26.00 31.58
N VAL A 579 30.30 -26.47 30.45
CA VAL A 579 29.52 -26.97 29.31
C VAL A 579 30.09 -28.27 28.76
N TRP A 580 29.21 -29.13 28.23
CA TRP A 580 29.62 -30.33 27.51
C TRP A 580 29.84 -30.02 26.02
N ASP A 581 31.10 -30.05 25.58
CA ASP A 581 31.43 -29.94 24.18
C ASP A 581 31.23 -31.28 23.47
N LYS A 582 30.20 -31.33 22.62
CA LYS A 582 29.82 -32.52 21.86
C LYS A 582 30.86 -32.90 20.81
N GLU A 583 31.59 -31.93 20.26
CA GLU A 583 32.54 -32.17 19.18
C GLU A 583 33.82 -32.80 19.70
N SER A 584 34.37 -32.26 20.78
CA SER A 584 35.56 -32.84 21.44
C SER A 584 35.23 -34.00 22.37
N GLY A 585 33.98 -34.14 22.81
CA GLY A 585 33.59 -35.10 23.84
C GLY A 585 34.22 -34.78 25.19
N THR A 586 34.36 -33.49 25.51
CA THR A 586 35.00 -33.03 26.75
C THR A 586 34.12 -32.03 27.49
N PHE A 587 34.26 -31.96 28.82
CA PHE A 587 33.69 -30.90 29.63
C PHE A 587 34.61 -29.70 29.60
N VAL A 588 34.07 -28.52 29.28
CA VAL A 588 34.81 -27.26 29.23
C VAL A 588 34.30 -26.34 30.33
N SER A 589 35.18 -25.89 31.22
CA SER A 589 34.83 -25.11 32.42
C SER A 589 35.55 -23.76 32.42
N GLY A 590 34.90 -22.73 32.93
CA GLY A 590 35.56 -21.47 33.28
C GLY A 590 36.39 -21.60 34.56
N ILE A 591 37.12 -20.53 34.90
CA ILE A 591 37.84 -20.44 36.17
C ILE A 591 36.78 -20.21 37.27
N PRO A 592 36.76 -21.03 38.35
CA PRO A 592 35.82 -20.85 39.43
C PRO A 592 35.94 -19.47 40.08
N ALA A 593 34.78 -18.84 40.33
CA ALA A 593 34.73 -17.60 41.09
C ALA A 593 35.28 -17.81 42.51
N HIS A 594 35.84 -16.75 43.10
CA HIS A 594 36.26 -16.78 44.49
C HIS A 594 35.06 -17.04 45.40
N CYS A 595 35.26 -17.86 46.43
CA CYS A 595 34.20 -18.17 47.37
C CYS A 595 34.12 -17.08 48.43
N ASP A 596 33.02 -16.32 48.44
CA ASP A 596 32.78 -15.27 49.43
C ASP A 596 32.77 -15.78 50.88
N VAL A 597 32.45 -17.08 51.07
CA VAL A 597 32.42 -17.73 52.39
C VAL A 597 33.81 -18.13 52.87
N HIS A 598 34.75 -18.37 51.95
CA HIS A 598 36.09 -18.86 52.26
C HIS A 598 37.16 -18.07 51.45
N PRO A 599 37.26 -16.74 51.65
CA PRO A 599 38.06 -15.86 50.79
C PRO A 599 39.57 -16.16 50.84
N ASP A 600 40.06 -16.69 51.96
CA ASP A 600 41.50 -16.91 52.21
C ASP A 600 41.98 -18.33 51.86
N THR A 601 41.10 -19.21 51.35
CA THR A 601 41.45 -20.61 51.07
C THR A 601 40.92 -21.10 49.74
N SER A 602 41.70 -21.90 49.03
CA SER A 602 41.17 -22.74 47.96
C SER A 602 40.16 -23.71 48.59
N CYS A 603 38.88 -23.49 48.35
CA CYS A 603 37.78 -24.30 48.87
C CYS A 603 37.10 -25.10 47.73
N ALA A 604 36.43 -26.20 48.10
CA ALA A 604 35.73 -27.07 47.15
C ALA A 604 34.27 -26.66 46.89
N CYS A 605 33.82 -25.52 47.43
CA CYS A 605 32.41 -25.09 47.37
C CYS A 605 31.87 -24.92 45.94
N TRP A 606 32.75 -24.64 44.98
CA TRP A 606 32.39 -24.49 43.56
C TRP A 606 32.13 -25.82 42.85
N VAL A 607 32.67 -26.94 43.36
CA VAL A 607 32.59 -28.26 42.70
C VAL A 607 31.13 -28.74 42.57
N GLY A 608 30.30 -28.48 43.58
CA GLY A 608 28.89 -28.91 43.60
C GLY A 608 28.05 -28.22 42.52
N PRO A 609 27.99 -26.87 42.50
CA PRO A 609 27.32 -26.11 41.45
C PRO A 609 27.81 -26.47 40.04
N TYR A 610 29.13 -26.57 39.84
CA TYR A 610 29.69 -26.92 38.53
C TYR A 610 29.31 -28.35 38.13
N LEU A 611 29.33 -29.31 39.06
CA LEU A 611 28.88 -30.67 38.76
C LEU A 611 27.40 -30.68 38.33
N HIS A 612 26.55 -29.88 38.98
CA HIS A 612 25.14 -29.76 38.60
C HIS A 612 25.00 -29.21 37.17
N ASP A 613 25.63 -28.07 36.88
CA ASP A 613 25.57 -27.42 35.57
C ASP A 613 26.14 -28.29 34.45
N ALA A 614 27.23 -29.02 34.74
CA ALA A 614 27.85 -29.94 33.80
C ALA A 614 26.91 -31.09 33.42
N ILE A 615 26.23 -31.69 34.41
CA ILE A 615 25.27 -32.77 34.15
C ILE A 615 24.06 -32.23 33.39
N SER A 616 23.53 -31.05 33.76
CA SER A 616 22.43 -30.43 32.99
C SER A 616 22.83 -30.12 31.54
N SER A 617 24.04 -29.61 31.31
CA SER A 617 24.59 -29.40 29.97
C SER A 617 24.74 -30.72 29.21
N TRP A 618 25.26 -31.77 29.86
CA TRP A 618 25.43 -33.10 29.27
C TRP A 618 24.10 -33.75 28.90
N GLU A 619 23.08 -33.67 29.75
CA GLU A 619 21.73 -34.22 29.52
C GLU A 619 20.98 -33.52 28.40
N SER A 620 21.27 -32.25 28.15
CA SER A 620 20.67 -31.49 27.03
C SER A 620 21.05 -32.04 25.64
N GLY A 621 22.01 -32.96 25.54
CA GLY A 621 22.30 -33.72 24.34
C GLY A 621 21.24 -34.79 24.05
N ALA A 622 20.70 -34.81 22.82
CA ALA A 622 19.71 -35.80 22.40
C ALA A 622 20.16 -37.23 22.77
N SER A 623 19.24 -38.01 23.36
CA SER A 623 19.36 -39.45 23.67
C SER A 623 20.02 -39.87 25.00
N ARG A 624 20.22 -38.97 25.98
CA ARG A 624 20.80 -39.33 27.29
C ARG A 624 19.75 -39.56 28.38
N LYS A 625 19.97 -40.54 29.26
CA LYS A 625 19.12 -40.78 30.43
C LYS A 625 19.40 -39.71 31.50
N PRO A 626 18.37 -39.10 32.11
CA PRO A 626 18.58 -38.16 33.19
C PRO A 626 19.18 -38.86 34.41
N ILE A 627 20.16 -38.23 35.03
CA ILE A 627 20.85 -38.64 36.24
C ILE A 627 20.04 -38.15 37.44
N SER A 628 19.78 -39.03 38.40
CA SER A 628 19.01 -38.65 39.58
C SER A 628 19.80 -37.68 40.47
N LYS A 629 19.10 -36.73 41.10
CA LYS A 629 19.71 -35.81 42.09
C LYS A 629 20.42 -36.57 43.21
N ALA A 630 19.91 -37.74 43.60
CA ALA A 630 20.53 -38.62 44.59
C ALA A 630 21.88 -39.19 44.12
N ALA A 631 21.99 -39.58 42.84
CA ALA A 631 23.26 -40.02 42.27
C ALA A 631 24.28 -38.88 42.23
N LEU A 632 23.85 -37.68 41.84
CA LEU A 632 24.70 -36.48 41.80
C LEU A 632 25.21 -36.12 43.21
N PHE A 633 24.33 -36.11 44.21
CA PHE A 633 24.70 -35.83 45.60
C PHE A 633 25.63 -36.90 46.21
N ARG A 634 25.39 -38.18 45.90
CA ARG A 634 26.25 -39.28 46.36
C ARG A 634 27.67 -39.14 45.82
N VAL A 635 27.80 -38.88 44.52
CA VAL A 635 29.10 -38.70 43.87
C VAL A 635 29.80 -37.44 44.39
N TYR A 636 29.08 -36.33 44.53
CA TYR A 636 29.61 -35.11 45.15
C TYR A 636 30.17 -35.38 46.56
N SER A 637 29.39 -36.03 47.41
CA SER A 637 29.80 -36.35 48.78
C SER A 637 31.03 -37.25 48.82
N GLN A 638 31.07 -38.29 47.96
CA GLN A 638 32.21 -39.20 47.86
C GLN A 638 33.52 -38.48 47.52
N TYR A 639 33.50 -37.54 46.57
CA TYR A 639 34.75 -36.89 46.12
C TYR A 639 35.14 -35.63 46.91
N VAL A 640 34.19 -34.99 47.58
CA VAL A 640 34.46 -33.78 48.38
C VAL A 640 34.73 -34.10 49.86
N GLN A 641 34.09 -35.13 50.46
CA GLN A 641 34.32 -35.49 51.87
C GLN A 641 35.69 -36.13 52.14
N HIS A 642 36.36 -36.68 51.13
CA HIS A 642 37.71 -37.23 51.26
C HIS A 642 38.82 -36.16 51.25
N ILE A 643 38.48 -34.89 50.96
CA ILE A 643 39.39 -33.77 51.16
C ILE A 643 39.41 -33.50 52.67
N LYS A 644 40.50 -33.91 53.33
CA LYS A 644 40.71 -33.63 54.76
C LYS A 644 40.49 -32.13 55.00
N MET A 645 39.41 -31.78 55.69
CA MET A 645 39.30 -30.51 56.41
C MET A 645 40.48 -30.44 57.37
N GLY A 646 41.59 -29.86 56.91
CA GLY A 646 42.79 -29.67 57.70
C GLY A 646 42.45 -28.74 58.86
N ASN A 647 42.46 -29.30 60.07
CA ASN A 647 42.65 -28.62 61.35
C ASN A 647 42.04 -27.22 61.48
N ILE A 648 40.70 -27.12 61.57
CA ILE A 648 40.11 -26.11 62.46
C ILE A 648 39.96 -26.80 63.81
N ALA A 649 40.82 -26.42 64.74
CA ALA A 649 40.85 -26.93 66.09
C ALA A 649 39.45 -26.83 66.73
N THR A 650 38.90 -27.98 67.07
CA THR A 650 37.88 -28.13 68.10
C THR A 650 38.44 -27.60 69.43
N GLU A 651 38.20 -26.34 69.74
CA GLU A 651 38.18 -25.90 71.12
C GLU A 651 36.81 -26.22 71.71
N GLN A 652 36.84 -27.25 72.55
CA GLN A 652 35.79 -27.55 73.50
C GLN A 652 35.60 -26.36 74.45
N THR A 653 34.37 -25.86 74.58
CA THR A 653 33.97 -25.16 75.81
C THR A 653 32.67 -25.75 76.34
N THR A 654 32.89 -26.68 77.26
CA THR A 654 32.09 -27.01 78.43
C THR A 654 30.80 -26.23 78.68
N SER A 655 29.71 -27.01 78.67
CA SER A 655 28.54 -26.95 79.53
C SER A 655 28.65 -26.07 80.79
N ARG A 656 27.75 -25.09 80.94
CA ARG A 656 27.24 -24.70 82.27
C ARG A 656 25.78 -24.26 82.24
N ARG A 657 25.05 -24.95 83.12
CA ARG A 657 23.65 -24.94 83.54
C ARG A 657 23.14 -23.63 84.18
N LEU A 658 21.79 -23.51 84.15
CA LEU A 658 20.86 -22.81 85.09
C LEU A 658 20.78 -21.27 84.91
N SER A 659 19.65 -20.57 84.98
CA SER A 659 18.34 -20.82 85.61
C SER A 659 17.31 -19.74 85.18
N THR A 660 16.01 -20.11 85.12
CA THR A 660 14.79 -19.33 85.50
C THR A 660 14.72 -17.83 85.17
N GLY A 661 13.91 -17.35 84.20
CA GLY A 661 12.43 -17.12 84.26
C GLY A 661 12.10 -15.66 84.70
N PRO A 662 10.92 -15.03 84.43
CA PRO A 662 9.72 -15.49 83.71
C PRO A 662 9.05 -14.49 82.72
N ARG A 663 8.15 -15.04 81.87
CA ARG A 663 6.82 -14.56 81.36
C ARG A 663 6.59 -13.08 80.98
N LEU A 664 6.04 -12.86 79.77
CA LEU A 664 4.60 -12.66 79.44
C LEU A 664 4.48 -12.46 77.91
N ALA A 665 3.77 -13.33 77.20
CA ALA A 665 2.43 -13.12 76.61
C ALA A 665 2.44 -12.07 75.48
N THR A 666 2.07 -12.37 74.24
CA THR A 666 0.83 -12.99 73.75
C THR A 666 1.09 -13.62 72.36
N GLU A 667 0.64 -14.85 72.12
CA GLU A 667 -0.54 -15.19 71.29
C GLU A 667 -0.38 -14.68 69.83
N ASP A 668 -0.45 -15.49 68.78
CA ASP A 668 -1.39 -16.59 68.58
C ASP A 668 -0.90 -17.54 67.48
N ASN A 669 -1.44 -18.75 67.57
CA ASN A 669 -1.26 -20.00 66.84
C ASN A 669 -1.09 -19.88 65.31
N GLY A 670 -0.30 -20.71 64.62
CA GLY A 670 0.12 -22.07 64.97
C GLY A 670 -0.71 -23.10 64.22
N SER A 671 0.01 -24.01 63.54
CA SER A 671 -0.45 -25.33 63.09
C SER A 671 -1.48 -25.37 61.96
N ASP A 672 -1.47 -26.31 61.04
CA ASP A 672 -0.79 -27.60 61.01
C ASP A 672 -0.63 -28.02 59.53
N SER A 673 0.57 -28.46 59.18
CA SER A 673 0.91 -29.87 59.00
C SER A 673 0.58 -30.41 57.61
N LEU A 674 1.69 -30.58 56.89
CA LEU A 674 1.91 -31.59 55.86
C LEU A 674 1.26 -32.94 56.21
N GLU A 675 0.63 -33.58 55.21
CA GLU A 675 0.75 -35.02 55.05
C GLU A 675 0.65 -35.44 53.56
N TYR A 676 1.52 -36.38 53.24
CA TYR A 676 1.83 -37.09 52.00
C TYR A 676 0.62 -37.74 51.31
N ILE A 677 0.57 -37.75 49.95
CA ILE A 677 0.30 -38.93 49.08
C ILE A 677 0.88 -38.68 47.67
N ASP A 678 1.52 -39.69 47.09
CA ASP A 678 1.88 -39.90 45.67
C ASP A 678 1.56 -41.39 45.36
N PRO A 679 1.50 -41.92 44.12
CA PRO A 679 0.90 -41.49 42.84
C PRO A 679 -0.07 -42.57 42.25
N ASP A 680 -0.38 -42.46 40.95
CA ASP A 680 -1.04 -43.39 40.01
C ASP A 680 -2.57 -43.32 39.82
N THR A 681 -3.02 -42.77 38.67
CA THR A 681 -3.80 -43.50 37.65
C THR A 681 -3.99 -42.64 36.39
N ALA A 682 -3.67 -43.18 35.20
CA ALA A 682 -4.18 -42.68 33.91
C ALA A 682 -5.71 -42.91 33.82
N PRO A 683 -6.50 -42.21 32.96
CA PRO A 683 -6.55 -42.58 31.53
C PRO A 683 -7.00 -41.50 30.49
N LEU A 684 -6.63 -41.81 29.24
CA LEU A 684 -7.37 -41.78 27.96
C LEU A 684 -8.30 -40.63 27.50
N LEU A 685 -8.12 -40.34 26.20
CA LEU A 685 -9.06 -39.78 25.21
C LEU A 685 -10.51 -40.28 25.38
N ASP A 686 -11.50 -39.41 25.18
CA ASP A 686 -12.24 -39.23 23.92
C ASP A 686 -13.58 -38.53 24.24
N GLU A 687 -13.86 -37.33 23.71
CA GLU A 687 -15.25 -36.94 23.39
C GLU A 687 -15.34 -35.76 22.42
N PHE A 688 -15.85 -36.10 21.23
CA PHE A 688 -16.40 -35.21 20.22
C PHE A 688 -17.52 -34.32 20.81
N VAL A 689 -17.43 -33.00 20.61
CA VAL A 689 -18.63 -32.14 20.57
C VAL A 689 -18.53 -31.21 19.35
N ALA A 690 -19.44 -31.44 18.40
CA ALA A 690 -19.65 -30.63 17.23
C ALA A 690 -20.13 -29.22 17.60
N PHE A 691 -19.41 -28.19 17.15
CA PHE A 691 -19.89 -26.81 17.20
C PHE A 691 -20.88 -26.56 16.07
N ARG A 692 -22.15 -26.40 16.46
CA ARG A 692 -23.26 -25.91 15.63
C ARG A 692 -23.22 -24.37 15.63
N PRO A 693 -23.31 -23.67 14.49
CA PRO A 693 -23.41 -22.21 14.49
C PRO A 693 -24.83 -21.75 14.89
N PRO A 694 -24.99 -20.62 15.60
CA PRO A 694 -26.31 -20.08 15.93
C PRO A 694 -26.94 -19.35 14.73
N PRO A 695 -28.28 -19.25 14.66
CA PRO A 695 -28.98 -18.69 13.53
C PRO A 695 -28.99 -17.16 13.53
N LEU A 696 -29.05 -16.61 12.31
CA LEU A 696 -29.34 -15.22 12.00
C LEU A 696 -30.70 -14.80 12.56
N SER A 697 -30.70 -13.74 13.37
CA SER A 697 -31.91 -13.01 13.75
C SER A 697 -31.89 -11.63 13.10
N THR A 698 -32.73 -11.46 12.09
CA THR A 698 -33.18 -10.18 11.54
C THR A 698 -34.05 -9.45 12.55
N SER A 699 -33.65 -8.24 12.96
CA SER A 699 -34.51 -7.32 13.72
C SER A 699 -34.72 -6.01 12.94
N ASN A 700 -35.80 -5.99 12.17
CA ASN A 700 -36.52 -4.76 11.83
C ASN A 700 -37.53 -4.51 12.96
N SER A 701 -37.40 -3.40 13.69
CA SER A 701 -38.49 -2.76 14.45
C SER A 701 -38.01 -1.41 14.96
N THR A 702 -38.45 -0.32 14.31
CA THR A 702 -38.44 1.02 14.90
C THR A 702 -39.88 1.36 15.22
N THR A 703 -40.21 1.17 16.50
CA THR A 703 -41.46 1.56 17.14
C THR A 703 -41.51 3.08 17.29
N VAL A 704 -42.62 3.64 16.83
CA VAL A 704 -43.07 5.01 17.11
C VAL A 704 -43.40 5.12 18.59
N VAL A 705 -42.76 6.04 19.30
CA VAL A 705 -43.20 6.49 20.63
C VAL A 705 -43.61 7.95 20.51
N ALA A 706 -44.90 8.17 20.70
CA ALA A 706 -45.49 9.45 21.04
C ALA A 706 -45.58 9.55 22.56
N ASP A 707 -45.13 10.67 23.14
CA ASP A 707 -45.90 11.45 24.13
C ASP A 707 -45.09 12.66 24.61
N GLY A 708 -45.80 13.73 24.99
CA GLY A 708 -45.25 14.77 25.87
C GLY A 708 -45.48 16.23 25.47
N SER A 709 -46.74 16.63 25.41
CA SER A 709 -47.22 18.02 25.42
C SER A 709 -46.70 18.87 26.58
N HIS A 710 -46.27 20.10 26.32
CA HIS A 710 -46.40 21.22 27.28
C HIS A 710 -46.77 22.52 26.56
N LEU A 711 -47.64 23.27 27.24
CA LEU A 711 -48.46 24.39 26.79
C LEU A 711 -47.67 25.70 26.53
N SER A 712 -48.10 26.42 25.48
CA SER A 712 -48.32 27.88 25.27
C SER A 712 -47.93 28.89 26.37
N PRO A 713 -47.67 30.20 26.10
CA PRO A 713 -48.49 30.98 25.14
C PRO A 713 -47.88 32.24 24.44
N THR A 714 -48.64 32.70 23.43
CA THR A 714 -48.79 34.06 22.85
C THR A 714 -47.57 34.95 22.54
N PHE A 715 -47.45 35.45 21.30
CA PHE A 715 -47.44 36.90 21.04
C PHE A 715 -47.73 37.21 19.56
N LEU A 716 -48.71 38.10 19.35
CA LEU A 716 -49.02 38.81 18.11
C LEU A 716 -47.87 39.76 17.74
N SER A 717 -47.54 39.90 16.45
CA SER A 717 -47.36 41.19 15.74
C SER A 717 -46.72 41.02 14.36
N ASN A 718 -47.20 41.83 13.42
CA ASN A 718 -46.59 42.28 12.15
C ASN A 718 -47.17 41.72 10.85
N LEU A 719 -48.37 42.21 10.54
CA LEU A 719 -48.79 42.50 9.16
C LEU A 719 -48.18 43.84 8.74
N GLY A 720 -47.31 43.83 7.73
CA GLY A 720 -46.74 45.03 7.14
C GLY A 720 -46.48 44.83 5.65
N HIS A 721 -47.16 45.67 4.85
CA HIS A 721 -46.82 46.08 3.48
C HIS A 721 -47.18 45.15 2.32
N GLN A 722 -48.39 45.36 1.78
CA GLN A 722 -48.59 45.32 0.33
C GLN A 722 -49.20 46.64 -0.12
N GLY A 723 -48.43 47.39 -0.91
CA GLY A 723 -48.91 48.51 -1.72
C GLY A 723 -49.24 48.01 -3.12
N GLY A 724 -50.37 48.47 -3.68
CA GLY A 724 -50.73 48.17 -5.07
C GLY A 724 -52.16 48.54 -5.44
N ASN A 725 -52.38 49.82 -5.79
CA ASN A 725 -53.42 50.42 -6.64
C ASN A 725 -54.73 49.64 -6.92
N PRO A 726 -55.90 50.19 -6.55
CA PRO A 726 -57.13 49.96 -7.29
C PRO A 726 -57.39 51.09 -8.29
N LYS A 727 -57.54 50.72 -9.56
CA LYS A 727 -58.18 51.54 -10.60
C LYS A 727 -59.67 51.69 -10.28
N SER A 728 -60.14 52.92 -10.24
CA SER A 728 -61.54 53.31 -10.19
C SER A 728 -62.28 52.97 -11.51
N PRO A 729 -63.56 52.60 -11.46
CA PRO A 729 -64.48 52.74 -12.59
C PRO A 729 -65.43 53.95 -12.39
N PRO A 730 -66.03 54.44 -13.49
CA PRO A 730 -66.54 55.81 -13.57
C PRO A 730 -67.96 55.95 -13.03
N ILE A 731 -68.21 57.16 -12.54
CA ILE A 731 -69.52 57.74 -12.23
C ILE A 731 -70.23 57.99 -13.56
N ILE A 732 -71.40 57.38 -13.75
CA ILE A 732 -72.43 57.86 -14.67
C ILE A 732 -73.65 58.14 -13.80
N ALA A 733 -73.92 59.41 -13.61
CA ALA A 733 -75.21 59.91 -13.17
C ALA A 733 -76.14 59.86 -14.38
N ASP A 734 -77.29 59.22 -14.23
CA ASP A 734 -78.49 59.71 -14.90
C ASP A 734 -79.71 59.36 -14.05
N GLU A 735 -80.40 60.41 -13.64
CA GLU A 735 -81.62 60.39 -12.86
C GLU A 735 -82.76 59.93 -13.78
N ASN A 736 -83.38 58.80 -13.47
CA ASN A 736 -84.78 58.57 -13.79
C ASN A 736 -85.38 57.56 -12.80
N ASP A 737 -85.99 58.17 -11.79
CA ASP A 737 -86.71 57.57 -10.69
C ASP A 737 -87.95 56.84 -11.23
N THR A 738 -87.78 55.56 -11.56
CA THR A 738 -88.89 54.63 -11.76
C THR A 738 -88.82 53.64 -10.62
N PHE A 739 -89.74 53.74 -9.67
CA PHE A 739 -89.88 52.85 -8.52
C PHE A 739 -90.12 51.41 -9.01
N VAL A 740 -89.03 50.68 -9.23
CA VAL A 740 -89.07 49.25 -9.52
C VAL A 740 -89.58 48.56 -8.26
N GLY A 741 -90.81 48.06 -8.31
CA GLY A 741 -91.44 47.36 -7.20
C GLY A 741 -90.53 46.26 -6.66
N MET A 742 -90.50 46.11 -5.33
CA MET A 742 -89.64 45.17 -4.59
C MET A 742 -89.64 43.74 -5.19
N ASP A 743 -90.76 43.32 -5.78
CA ASP A 743 -90.90 42.02 -6.45
C ASP A 743 -90.04 41.87 -7.72
N ALA A 744 -89.90 42.93 -8.53
CA ALA A 744 -89.04 42.88 -9.72
C ALA A 744 -87.55 42.82 -9.35
N LEU A 745 -87.16 43.47 -8.25
CA LEU A 745 -85.80 43.40 -7.73
C LEU A 745 -85.49 42.03 -7.10
N LEU A 746 -86.45 41.44 -6.38
CA LEU A 746 -86.36 40.07 -5.89
C LEU A 746 -86.29 39.05 -7.03
N GLN A 747 -87.01 39.28 -8.13
CA GLN A 747 -87.00 38.41 -9.31
C GLN A 747 -85.68 38.51 -10.10
N ASP A 748 -85.09 39.70 -10.22
CA ASP A 748 -83.75 39.88 -10.80
C ASP A 748 -82.67 39.24 -9.91
N VAL A 749 -82.72 39.43 -8.59
CA VAL A 749 -81.78 38.78 -7.66
C VAL A 749 -81.91 37.25 -7.74
N ARG A 750 -83.13 36.69 -7.79
CA ARG A 750 -83.33 35.24 -7.98
C ARG A 750 -82.78 34.76 -9.32
N SER A 751 -82.98 35.50 -10.40
CA SER A 751 -82.45 35.17 -11.72
C SER A 751 -80.92 35.17 -11.74
N ARG A 752 -80.29 36.19 -11.15
CA ARG A 752 -78.82 36.29 -11.02
C ARG A 752 -78.24 35.19 -10.14
N VAL A 753 -78.88 34.87 -9.01
CA VAL A 753 -78.45 33.77 -8.14
C VAL A 753 -78.57 32.43 -8.87
N LEU A 754 -79.67 32.16 -9.58
CA LEU A 754 -79.82 30.94 -10.37
C LEU A 754 -78.80 30.85 -11.52
N SER A 755 -78.53 31.96 -12.20
CA SER A 755 -77.50 32.04 -13.24
C SER A 755 -76.11 31.77 -12.66
N TYR A 756 -75.80 32.34 -11.49
CA TYR A 756 -74.54 32.12 -10.79
C TYR A 756 -74.38 30.66 -10.35
N VAL A 757 -75.42 30.06 -9.76
CA VAL A 757 -75.41 28.65 -9.35
C VAL A 757 -75.24 27.72 -10.54
N ARG A 758 -75.91 28.00 -11.67
CA ARG A 758 -75.72 27.22 -12.91
C ARG A 758 -74.31 27.39 -13.49
N ALA A 759 -73.76 28.60 -13.49
CA ALA A 759 -72.39 28.85 -13.95
C ALA A 759 -71.35 28.17 -13.05
N ASN A 760 -71.54 28.21 -11.72
CA ASN A 760 -70.63 27.58 -10.77
C ASN A 760 -70.67 26.05 -10.86
N THR A 761 -71.86 25.46 -10.96
CA THR A 761 -72.01 24.00 -11.15
C THR A 761 -71.47 23.53 -12.51
N ALA A 762 -71.61 24.34 -13.58
CA ALA A 762 -70.98 24.04 -14.87
C ALA A 762 -69.45 24.09 -14.79
N LYS A 763 -68.90 25.08 -14.08
CA LYS A 763 -67.46 25.20 -13.82
C LYS A 763 -66.92 24.03 -13.00
N GLU A 764 -67.60 23.64 -11.91
CA GLU A 764 -67.23 22.47 -11.11
C GLU A 764 -67.24 21.16 -11.92
N ARG A 765 -68.22 20.99 -12.84
CA ARG A 765 -68.24 19.85 -13.77
C ARG A 765 -67.08 19.88 -14.77
N GLN A 766 -66.70 21.06 -15.25
CA GLN A 766 -65.56 21.21 -16.16
C GLN A 766 -64.22 20.93 -15.44
N ASP A 767 -64.06 21.45 -14.22
CA ASP A 767 -62.87 21.23 -13.40
C ASP A 767 -62.73 19.76 -12.98
N THR A 768 -63.84 19.09 -12.63
CA THR A 768 -63.84 17.65 -12.34
C THR A 768 -63.53 16.82 -13.59
N HIS A 769 -64.07 17.16 -14.77
CA HIS A 769 -63.73 16.49 -16.02
C HIS A 769 -62.25 16.62 -16.37
N ARG A 770 -61.70 17.84 -16.27
CA ARG A 770 -60.27 18.10 -16.47
C ARG A 770 -59.42 17.29 -15.51
N ARG A 771 -59.81 17.21 -14.23
CA ARG A 771 -59.09 16.42 -13.23
C ARG A 771 -59.12 14.92 -13.54
N VAL A 772 -60.24 14.41 -14.04
CA VAL A 772 -60.37 13.01 -14.47
C VAL A 772 -59.48 12.74 -15.69
N GLU A 773 -59.37 13.66 -16.64
CA GLU A 773 -58.46 13.53 -17.79
C GLU A 773 -56.98 13.57 -17.36
N GLU A 774 -56.61 14.47 -16.46
CA GLU A 774 -55.26 14.53 -15.88
C GLU A 774 -54.90 13.22 -15.16
N LEU A 775 -55.80 12.69 -14.33
CA LEU A 775 -55.58 11.41 -13.64
C LEU A 775 -55.50 10.23 -14.61
N ARG A 776 -56.26 10.24 -15.72
CA ARG A 776 -56.16 9.21 -16.77
C ARG A 776 -54.81 9.28 -17.48
N ALA A 777 -54.31 10.47 -17.80
CA ALA A 777 -52.98 10.64 -18.38
C ALA A 777 -51.90 10.12 -17.41
N GLU A 778 -51.99 10.47 -16.13
CA GLU A 778 -51.05 10.00 -15.10
C GLU A 778 -51.07 8.48 -14.94
N ILE A 779 -52.25 7.83 -14.93
CA ILE A 779 -52.37 6.37 -14.89
C ILE A 779 -51.72 5.74 -16.12
N THR A 780 -51.88 6.34 -17.30
CA THR A 780 -51.31 5.83 -18.55
C THR A 780 -49.78 5.93 -18.54
N ASP A 781 -49.23 7.04 -18.06
CA ASP A 781 -47.79 7.24 -17.89
C ASP A 781 -47.20 6.25 -16.86
N LEU A 782 -47.88 6.04 -15.74
CA LEU A 782 -47.46 5.06 -14.72
C LEU A 782 -47.50 3.62 -15.24
N GLN A 783 -48.47 3.27 -16.07
CA GLN A 783 -48.53 1.95 -16.72
C GLN A 783 -47.38 1.78 -17.71
N LEU A 784 -47.06 2.80 -18.52
CA LEU A 784 -45.91 2.76 -19.42
C LEU A 784 -44.60 2.58 -18.65
N LEU A 785 -44.41 3.35 -17.58
CA LEU A 785 -43.22 3.24 -16.71
C LEU A 785 -43.11 1.85 -16.06
N ALA A 786 -44.24 1.28 -15.61
CA ALA A 786 -44.27 -0.08 -15.06
C ALA A 786 -43.90 -1.16 -16.09
N THR A 787 -44.33 -1.02 -17.35
CA THR A 787 -43.94 -1.93 -18.43
C THR A 787 -42.46 -1.80 -18.79
N GLN A 788 -41.91 -0.58 -18.79
CA GLN A 788 -40.49 -0.34 -19.01
C GLN A 788 -39.64 -0.98 -17.91
N HIS A 789 -40.00 -0.78 -16.64
CA HIS A 789 -39.29 -1.40 -15.52
C HIS A 789 -39.37 -2.93 -15.53
N ARG A 790 -40.48 -3.51 -16.00
CA ARG A 790 -40.57 -4.97 -16.18
C ARG A 790 -39.60 -5.47 -17.25
N SER A 791 -39.55 -4.80 -18.41
CA SER A 791 -38.60 -5.14 -19.49
C SER A 791 -37.15 -4.97 -19.05
N GLU A 792 -36.82 -3.90 -18.31
CA GLU A 792 -35.49 -3.70 -17.74
C GLU A 792 -35.09 -4.83 -16.77
N ARG A 793 -36.01 -5.28 -15.91
CA ARG A 793 -35.76 -6.41 -15.01
C ARG A 793 -35.56 -7.73 -15.75
N GLU A 794 -36.33 -8.00 -16.79
CA GLU A 794 -36.16 -9.19 -17.63
C GLU A 794 -34.79 -9.17 -18.34
N ASN A 795 -34.38 -8.02 -18.89
CA ASN A 795 -33.05 -7.85 -19.48
C ASN A 795 -31.94 -8.03 -18.45
N GLN A 796 -32.12 -7.51 -17.23
CA GLN A 796 -31.16 -7.71 -16.13
C GLN A 796 -31.04 -9.18 -15.73
N LEU A 797 -32.15 -9.93 -15.67
CA LEU A 797 -32.14 -11.36 -15.38
C LEU A 797 -31.42 -12.16 -16.48
N GLN A 798 -31.63 -11.85 -17.75
CA GLN A 798 -30.89 -12.48 -18.85
C GLN A 798 -29.39 -12.18 -18.79
N VAL A 799 -29.00 -10.94 -18.44
CA VAL A 799 -27.60 -10.57 -18.25
C VAL A 799 -26.99 -11.31 -17.05
N LEU A 800 -27.74 -11.53 -15.97
CA LEU A 800 -27.28 -12.32 -14.83
C LEU A 800 -27.10 -13.79 -15.19
N GLU A 801 -28.04 -14.40 -15.91
CA GLU A 801 -27.95 -15.79 -16.34
C GLU A 801 -26.76 -16.04 -17.29
N THR A 802 -26.52 -15.11 -18.22
CA THR A 802 -25.34 -15.19 -19.12
C THR A 802 -24.03 -15.03 -18.36
N LYS A 803 -23.98 -14.14 -17.36
CA LYS A 803 -22.81 -14.01 -16.47
C LYS A 803 -22.58 -15.24 -15.62
N GLU A 804 -23.63 -15.83 -15.06
CA GLU A 804 -23.54 -17.06 -14.26
C GLU A 804 -23.02 -18.22 -15.11
N ARG A 805 -23.50 -18.38 -16.34
CA ARG A 805 -22.98 -19.36 -17.30
C ARG A 805 -21.50 -19.13 -17.62
N ALA A 806 -21.08 -17.88 -17.83
CA ALA A 806 -19.67 -17.54 -18.08
C ALA A 806 -18.78 -17.81 -16.85
N ILE A 807 -19.29 -17.61 -15.63
CA ILE A 807 -18.58 -17.95 -14.39
C ILE A 807 -18.40 -19.46 -14.29
N MET A 808 -19.45 -20.26 -14.53
CA MET A 808 -19.35 -21.73 -14.53
C MET A 808 -18.34 -22.25 -15.56
N GLU A 809 -18.32 -21.68 -16.77
CA GLU A 809 -17.35 -22.05 -17.80
C GLU A 809 -15.91 -21.70 -17.38
N ARG A 810 -15.72 -20.53 -16.77
CA ARG A 810 -14.42 -20.11 -16.26
C ARG A 810 -13.94 -21.01 -15.11
N ASP A 811 -14.83 -21.41 -14.21
CA ASP A 811 -14.50 -22.27 -13.09
C ASP A 811 -14.11 -23.68 -13.58
N LEU A 812 -14.81 -24.21 -14.59
CA LEU A 812 -14.42 -25.45 -15.26
C LEU A 812 -13.01 -25.36 -15.90
N LEU A 813 -12.69 -24.23 -16.55
CA LEU A 813 -11.34 -24.00 -17.11
C LEU A 813 -10.28 -23.89 -16.02
N LEU A 814 -10.61 -23.29 -14.87
CA LEU A 814 -9.70 -23.22 -13.72
C LEU A 814 -9.45 -24.61 -13.14
N ASP A 815 -10.47 -25.46 -13.01
CA ASP A 815 -10.32 -26.84 -12.54
C ASP A 815 -9.43 -27.66 -13.48
N GLN A 816 -9.63 -27.54 -14.80
CA GLN A 816 -8.77 -28.16 -15.81
C GLN A 816 -7.31 -27.69 -15.68
N ARG A 817 -7.09 -26.39 -15.44
CA ARG A 817 -5.76 -25.83 -15.26
C ARG A 817 -5.12 -26.30 -13.95
N HIS A 818 -5.88 -26.44 -12.87
CA HIS A 818 -5.39 -26.98 -11.60
C HIS A 818 -4.97 -28.45 -11.75
N ALA A 819 -5.78 -29.27 -12.43
CA ALA A 819 -5.41 -30.65 -12.73
C ALA A 819 -4.10 -30.74 -13.55
N ALA A 820 -3.94 -29.89 -14.57
CA ALA A 820 -2.72 -29.84 -15.36
C ALA A 820 -1.48 -29.36 -14.56
N LEU A 821 -1.67 -28.46 -13.59
CA LEU A 821 -0.60 -28.03 -12.69
C LEU A 821 -0.20 -29.15 -11.72
N GLN A 822 -1.16 -29.86 -11.13
CA GLN A 822 -0.88 -31.02 -10.28
C GLN A 822 -0.11 -32.11 -11.02
N GLU A 823 -0.44 -32.37 -12.29
CA GLU A 823 0.32 -33.31 -13.12
C GLU A 823 1.77 -32.84 -13.33
N LYS A 824 1.99 -31.56 -13.61
CA LYS A 824 3.33 -30.98 -13.77
C LYS A 824 4.13 -31.03 -12.48
N ASP A 825 3.52 -30.78 -11.33
CA ASP A 825 4.17 -30.88 -10.02
C ASP A 825 4.56 -32.32 -9.71
N GLY A 826 3.72 -33.29 -10.05
CA GLY A 826 4.06 -34.72 -10.00
C GLY A 826 5.30 -35.06 -10.84
N ARG A 827 5.36 -34.57 -12.09
CA ARG A 827 6.53 -34.76 -12.96
C ARG A 827 7.79 -34.07 -12.41
N LEU A 828 7.66 -32.87 -11.85
CA LEU A 828 8.77 -32.16 -11.20
C LEU A 828 9.30 -32.90 -9.97
N ALA A 829 8.41 -33.47 -9.15
CA ALA A 829 8.80 -34.28 -8.00
C ALA A 829 9.58 -35.53 -8.44
N GLN A 830 9.11 -36.23 -9.49
CA GLN A 830 9.82 -37.36 -10.08
C GLN A 830 11.21 -36.98 -10.62
N LEU A 831 11.31 -35.85 -11.33
CA LEU A 831 12.60 -35.36 -11.84
C LEU A 831 13.56 -34.99 -10.71
N LYS A 832 13.08 -34.32 -9.65
CA LYS A 832 13.90 -34.00 -8.46
C LYS A 832 14.40 -35.27 -7.77
N GLN A 833 13.56 -36.30 -7.67
CA GLN A 833 13.96 -37.59 -7.09
C GLN A 833 15.02 -38.28 -7.95
N SER A 834 14.84 -38.29 -9.28
CA SER A 834 15.82 -38.82 -10.24
C SER A 834 17.17 -38.10 -10.15
N LEU A 835 17.15 -36.76 -10.07
CA LEU A 835 18.36 -35.95 -9.94
C LEU A 835 19.09 -36.21 -8.62
N ARG A 836 18.37 -36.36 -7.50
CA ARG A 836 18.95 -36.78 -6.22
C ARG A 836 19.59 -38.17 -6.29
N ALA A 837 18.95 -39.12 -6.98
CA ALA A 837 19.51 -40.47 -7.18
C ALA A 837 20.79 -40.43 -8.03
N LEU A 838 20.82 -39.64 -9.11
CA LEU A 838 22.00 -39.43 -9.93
C LEU A 838 23.14 -38.75 -9.15
N SER A 839 22.83 -37.74 -8.33
CA SER A 839 23.81 -37.06 -7.50
C SER A 839 24.47 -38.01 -6.49
N ARG A 840 23.69 -38.89 -5.83
CA ARG A 840 24.24 -39.94 -4.94
C ARG A 840 25.12 -40.93 -5.70
N ARG A 841 24.74 -41.29 -6.93
CA ARG A 841 25.55 -42.18 -7.80
C ARG A 841 26.87 -41.51 -8.17
N ASN A 842 26.87 -40.23 -8.52
CA ASN A 842 28.08 -39.49 -8.84
C ASN A 842 29.01 -39.37 -7.63
N GLN A 843 28.49 -39.03 -6.45
CA GLN A 843 29.28 -39.00 -5.22
C GLN A 843 29.93 -40.36 -4.90
N LYS A 844 29.22 -41.47 -5.15
CA LYS A 844 29.78 -42.82 -5.00
C LYS A 844 30.91 -43.07 -6.00
N LEU A 845 30.71 -42.72 -7.27
CA LEU A 845 31.74 -42.87 -8.32
C LEU A 845 32.97 -41.99 -8.03
N GLU A 846 32.79 -40.77 -7.53
CA GLU A 846 33.89 -39.89 -7.11
C GLU A 846 34.67 -40.50 -5.94
N ALA A 847 34.00 -41.09 -4.96
CA ALA A 847 34.64 -41.80 -3.86
C ALA A 847 35.42 -43.04 -4.35
N ASP A 848 34.84 -43.82 -5.27
CA ASP A 848 35.49 -44.98 -5.88
C ASP A 848 36.74 -44.58 -6.67
N VAL A 849 36.67 -43.48 -7.45
CA VAL A 849 37.82 -42.92 -8.18
C VAL A 849 38.92 -42.48 -7.22
N LYS A 850 38.56 -41.74 -6.16
CA LYS A 850 39.54 -41.29 -5.14
C LYS A 850 40.24 -42.48 -4.48
N HIS A 851 39.50 -43.54 -4.16
CA HIS A 851 40.07 -44.77 -3.59
C HIS A 851 41.01 -45.49 -4.57
N LEU A 852 40.67 -45.52 -5.87
CA LEU A 852 41.54 -46.07 -6.90
C LEU A 852 42.83 -45.25 -7.07
N GLU A 853 42.74 -43.92 -7.07
CA GLU A 853 43.91 -43.03 -7.12
C GLU A 853 44.83 -43.24 -5.90
N GLU A 854 44.27 -43.39 -4.70
CA GLU A 854 45.05 -43.61 -3.49
C GLU A 854 45.76 -44.97 -3.50
N ARG A 855 45.08 -46.01 -3.99
CA ARG A 855 45.69 -47.33 -4.22
C ARG A 855 46.82 -47.28 -5.26
N ASP A 856 46.68 -46.45 -6.29
CA ASP A 856 47.71 -46.30 -7.31
C ASP A 856 48.93 -45.51 -6.80
N ARG A 857 48.71 -44.46 -6.00
CA ARG A 857 49.79 -43.76 -5.27
C ARG A 857 50.55 -44.72 -4.36
N GLU A 858 49.85 -45.57 -3.62
CA GLU A 858 50.47 -46.55 -2.73
C GLU A 858 51.32 -47.58 -3.52
N ARG A 859 50.82 -48.08 -4.66
CA ARG A 859 51.60 -48.94 -5.55
C ARG A 859 52.84 -48.23 -6.08
N THR A 860 52.71 -46.98 -6.48
CA THR A 860 53.81 -46.18 -7.02
C THR A 860 54.88 -45.94 -5.95
N ARG A 861 54.46 -45.65 -4.70
CA ARG A 861 55.37 -45.52 -3.55
C ARG A 861 56.14 -46.81 -3.29
N LYS A 862 55.46 -47.96 -3.26
CA LYS A 862 56.12 -49.26 -3.08
C LYS A 862 57.13 -49.57 -4.18
N LEU A 863 56.79 -49.28 -5.44
CA LEU A 863 57.72 -49.43 -6.56
C LEU A 863 58.93 -48.50 -6.44
N GLN A 864 58.74 -47.26 -5.97
CA GLN A 864 59.85 -46.34 -5.69
C GLN A 864 60.74 -46.83 -4.54
N GLU A 865 60.17 -47.35 -3.46
CA GLU A 865 60.91 -47.95 -2.34
C GLU A 865 61.71 -49.18 -2.79
N GLU A 866 61.12 -50.04 -3.63
CA GLU A 866 61.81 -51.19 -4.23
C GLU A 866 62.95 -50.76 -5.15
N LEU A 867 62.72 -49.73 -6.00
CA LEU A 867 63.75 -49.16 -6.85
C LEU A 867 64.89 -48.53 -6.04
N ALA A 868 64.58 -47.78 -4.99
CA ALA A 868 65.58 -47.20 -4.09
C ALA A 868 66.38 -48.29 -3.36
N GLY A 869 65.70 -49.34 -2.88
CA GLY A 869 66.36 -50.49 -2.27
C GLY A 869 67.20 -51.30 -3.26
N LEU A 870 66.85 -51.35 -4.54
CA LEU A 870 67.69 -51.91 -5.60
C LEU A 870 68.89 -51.02 -5.91
N GLN A 871 68.69 -49.70 -6.01
CA GLN A 871 69.78 -48.73 -6.20
C GLN A 871 70.79 -48.76 -5.06
N GLN A 872 70.35 -48.84 -3.81
CA GLN A 872 71.24 -48.93 -2.65
C GLN A 872 72.02 -50.26 -2.61
N ARG A 873 71.39 -51.36 -3.04
CA ARG A 873 72.10 -52.64 -3.20
C ARG A 873 73.11 -52.60 -4.34
N LEU A 874 72.78 -51.95 -5.44
CA LEU A 874 73.72 -51.71 -6.54
C LEU A 874 74.86 -50.79 -6.11
N SER A 875 74.58 -49.67 -5.43
CA SER A 875 75.60 -48.75 -4.94
C SER A 875 76.55 -49.45 -3.97
N PHE A 876 76.06 -50.32 -3.08
CA PHE A 876 76.94 -51.11 -2.18
C PHE A 876 77.83 -52.13 -2.92
N VAL A 877 77.41 -52.59 -4.10
CA VAL A 877 78.23 -53.46 -4.97
C VAL A 877 79.28 -52.65 -5.74
N PHE A 878 79.01 -51.38 -6.03
CA PHE A 878 79.91 -50.48 -6.75
C PHE A 878 80.82 -49.63 -5.83
N ASP A 879 80.42 -49.28 -4.60
CA ASP A 879 81.20 -48.53 -3.58
C ASP A 879 82.37 -49.33 -2.97
N LYS A 880 82.56 -50.60 -3.36
CA LYS A 880 83.79 -51.35 -3.05
C LYS A 880 84.91 -51.15 -4.08
N ARG A 881 84.70 -50.30 -5.08
CA ARG A 881 85.70 -49.86 -6.04
C ARG A 881 85.49 -48.36 -6.26
N GLU A 882 86.30 -47.54 -5.59
CA GLU A 882 86.74 -46.20 -5.98
C GLU A 882 87.00 -45.33 -4.73
N ASP A 883 87.98 -45.77 -3.93
CA ASP A 883 88.97 -44.81 -3.43
C ASP A 883 89.84 -44.48 -4.64
N MET A 884 89.53 -43.42 -5.38
CA MET A 884 90.45 -42.55 -6.12
C MET A 884 89.68 -41.63 -7.08
N GLU A 885 90.20 -40.41 -7.20
CA GLU A 885 89.94 -39.39 -8.24
C GLU A 885 88.92 -38.28 -7.92
N ASP A 886 89.47 -37.25 -7.27
CA ASP A 886 89.55 -35.84 -7.72
C ASP A 886 88.76 -35.39 -8.97
N GLY A 887 88.31 -34.12 -8.93
CA GLY A 887 88.00 -33.30 -10.11
C GLY A 887 86.62 -32.65 -10.03
N GLU A 888 86.53 -31.42 -9.55
CA GLU A 888 86.44 -30.19 -10.37
C GLU A 888 85.07 -29.94 -11.03
N ALA A 889 84.47 -28.81 -10.60
CA ALA A 889 83.71 -27.80 -11.34
C ALA A 889 82.78 -28.24 -12.51
N GLU A 890 81.51 -27.83 -12.47
CA GLU A 890 81.07 -26.63 -13.19
C GLU A 890 79.57 -26.35 -13.02
N GLU A 891 79.34 -25.05 -12.93
CA GLU A 891 78.11 -24.28 -12.91
C GLU A 891 77.44 -24.33 -14.29
N GLN A 892 76.12 -24.56 -14.37
CA GLN A 892 75.33 -24.08 -15.50
C GLN A 892 73.83 -23.98 -15.18
N ASP A 893 73.37 -22.73 -15.22
CA ASP A 893 71.99 -22.26 -15.21
C ASP A 893 71.10 -22.92 -16.28
N GLU A 894 69.88 -23.30 -15.90
CA GLU A 894 68.78 -23.55 -16.84
C GLU A 894 67.52 -22.73 -16.45
N PRO A 895 66.86 -22.02 -17.39
CA PRO A 895 65.79 -21.07 -17.10
C PRO A 895 64.37 -21.69 -17.09
N PRO A 896 63.35 -20.98 -16.55
CA PRO A 896 62.07 -21.59 -16.19
C PRO A 896 61.11 -21.73 -17.38
N ARG A 897 60.51 -22.92 -17.54
CA ARG A 897 59.43 -23.18 -18.51
C ARG A 897 58.10 -22.54 -18.06
N LYS A 898 57.56 -21.67 -18.91
CA LYS A 898 56.20 -21.12 -18.86
C LYS A 898 55.14 -22.23 -18.90
N ARG A 899 54.24 -22.26 -17.92
CA ARG A 899 52.96 -22.98 -17.97
C ARG A 899 51.88 -22.05 -18.53
N GLN A 900 51.36 -22.37 -19.71
CA GLN A 900 50.01 -21.94 -20.14
C GLN A 900 48.99 -22.89 -19.50
N ARG A 901 47.97 -22.36 -18.83
CA ARG A 901 46.77 -23.10 -18.41
C ARG A 901 45.62 -22.71 -19.35
N ALA A 902 44.94 -23.75 -19.84
CA ALA A 902 43.56 -23.70 -20.27
C ALA A 902 42.63 -23.73 -19.05
#